data_AF-A0A9N9C359-F1
#
_entry.id   AF-A0A9N9C359-F1
#
_cell.length_a   1.000
_cell.length_b   1.000
_cell.length_c   1.000
_cell.angle_alpha   90.00
_cell.angle_beta   90.00
_cell.angle_gamma   90.00
#
_symmetry.space_group_name_H-M   'P 1'
#
loop_
_entity.id
_entity.type
_entity.pdbx_description
1 polymer ?
#
loop_
_entity_poly.entity_id
_entity_poly.type
_entity_poly.pdbx_seq_one_letter_code
_entity_poly.pdbx_strand_id
1 'polypeptide(L)'
;MTNSRHILCCIPFAWLFVAAIAAYCLFSWDTPKREQLSLRGNFLHITDIHPDPYYRTNATARSSCHRIALQTAKKPKHMKKGTAGPWGAPGTICDSPMELVDTTFDWLKENWSDGLDFIIWTGDNARHDNDDSAPRKEKQIIDLNRLITDKFIRTFAPKKHGKPDYSKMTPIIPCIGNNDVYPTNVISAGPNFMLDSLADLWAPFIPKAQMRFFRRGGYFVKEVIPNKLVVISLNTLYFFKANSVVHGCKAVGEPGKDHMVWLDNVLKRTRKRGMKAYLVGHIAPRRKHYTPTCYKQYVKIAYKYHDIILGHFFGHSNMDHFFFISPKRKRRTMDHEDMIENEIEDEIEDEMADDDEHPTKNTSHELLDFPFSVPENNTSVSAFTDKVSTTVYNLNHYIHRLFRHYETVPSARRVRDGDYAVIHINPSIIPTFFPALRIFQYNTTKLNTKEEETAEKVIDFHTNMYDEVIEENQENKVEDEYDGSSDADNWDDEDDDEDELSDVTPNISAQPSNNATRSRPHDPQSPVHSNTFLSLLGYAQYYINLTKANENPRVRPRYEIEYTTRHDYNMDDLTVHSWIQLARKVARNGMKSKLGRKVLNHLIVGTRSVVKERAAEGELYLEGNAGVKGPGDYLREDLWF
;
A
#
# COMPACT_ATOMS: atom_id res chain seq x y z
N MET A 1 -20.51 74.66 73.73
CA MET A 1 -19.43 74.11 72.89
C MET A 1 -19.94 72.79 72.32
N THR A 2 -20.44 72.69 71.08
CA THR A 2 -19.86 72.96 69.73
C THR A 2 -19.25 71.71 69.10
N ASN A 3 -19.96 71.17 68.10
CA ASN A 3 -19.45 70.54 66.87
C ASN A 3 -18.72 69.19 67.00
N SER A 4 -18.84 68.25 66.04
CA SER A 4 -19.77 68.13 64.90
C SER A 4 -19.74 66.69 64.37
N ARG A 5 -20.77 66.30 63.59
CA ARG A 5 -20.83 65.30 62.48
C ARG A 5 -19.84 64.11 62.55
N HIS A 6 -20.28 62.86 62.39
CA HIS A 6 -20.82 62.41 61.10
C HIS A 6 -21.86 61.27 61.20
N ILE A 7 -22.79 61.28 60.24
CA ILE A 7 -23.59 60.11 59.85
C ILE A 7 -22.72 59.22 58.96
N LEU A 8 -22.69 57.90 59.23
CA LEU A 8 -22.46 56.75 58.32
C LEU A 8 -22.16 55.51 59.23
N CYS A 9 -22.45 54.26 58.88
CA CYS A 9 -23.38 53.70 57.89
C CYS A 9 -23.70 52.26 58.33
N CYS A 10 -24.95 51.80 58.20
CA CYS A 10 -25.28 50.40 58.41
C CYS A 10 -25.40 49.67 57.08
N ILE A 11 -24.59 48.62 56.88
CA ILE A 11 -24.81 47.52 55.91
C ILE A 11 -24.62 47.98 54.43
N PRO A 12 -24.22 47.11 53.46
CA PRO A 12 -24.23 45.64 53.51
C PRO A 12 -22.89 44.90 53.29
N PHE A 13 -22.66 43.88 54.12
CA PHE A 13 -21.73 42.77 53.85
C PHE A 13 -22.07 42.00 52.54
N ALA A 14 -23.30 42.10 52.05
CA ALA A 14 -23.74 41.43 50.82
C ALA A 14 -22.92 41.84 49.58
N TRP A 15 -22.39 43.07 49.52
CA TRP A 15 -21.56 43.50 48.38
C TRP A 15 -20.23 42.77 48.30
N LEU A 16 -19.63 42.36 49.43
CA LEU A 16 -18.39 41.57 49.42
C LEU A 16 -18.63 40.15 48.90
N PHE A 17 -19.79 39.55 49.22
CA PHE A 17 -20.14 38.22 48.70
C PHE A 17 -20.49 38.25 47.20
N VAL A 18 -21.22 39.27 46.75
CA VAL A 18 -21.51 39.49 45.32
C VAL A 18 -20.22 39.83 44.54
N ALA A 19 -19.32 40.64 45.11
CA ALA A 19 -18.02 40.92 44.48
C ALA A 19 -17.12 39.68 44.42
N ALA A 20 -17.11 38.82 45.44
CA ALA A 20 -16.39 37.56 45.42
C ALA A 20 -16.93 36.60 44.35
N ILE A 21 -18.25 36.47 44.22
CA ILE A 21 -18.89 35.65 43.17
C ILE A 21 -18.63 36.25 41.79
N ALA A 22 -18.73 37.56 41.62
CA ALA A 22 -18.40 38.24 40.35
C ALA A 22 -16.92 38.05 39.97
N ALA A 23 -16.00 38.15 40.92
CA ALA A 23 -14.58 37.86 40.70
C ALA A 23 -14.35 36.38 40.34
N TYR A 24 -15.05 35.44 40.98
CA TYR A 24 -14.97 34.01 40.65
C TYR A 24 -15.50 33.72 39.23
N CYS A 25 -16.62 34.33 38.84
CA CYS A 25 -17.15 34.26 37.47
C CYS A 25 -16.23 34.95 36.44
N LEU A 26 -15.45 35.95 36.82
CA LEU A 26 -14.43 36.57 35.97
C LEU A 26 -13.11 35.75 35.91
N PHE A 27 -12.90 34.80 36.82
CA PHE A 27 -11.74 33.90 36.87
C PHE A 27 -12.09 32.42 36.64
N SER A 28 -13.26 32.11 36.09
CA SER A 28 -13.66 30.74 35.71
C SER A 28 -14.59 30.72 34.50
N TRP A 29 -14.04 31.03 33.33
CA TRP A 29 -13.74 30.01 32.31
C TRP A 29 -13.13 30.68 31.07
N ASP A 30 -11.81 30.69 30.99
CA ASP A 30 -11.15 30.72 29.68
C ASP A 30 -11.38 29.34 29.06
N THR A 31 -12.57 29.13 28.46
CA THR A 31 -12.86 27.90 27.70
C THR A 31 -11.74 27.77 26.67
N PRO A 32 -10.95 26.68 26.66
CA PRO A 32 -9.88 26.56 25.70
C PRO A 32 -10.52 26.62 24.33
N LYS A 33 -10.24 27.70 23.57
CA LYS A 33 -10.80 27.89 22.23
C LYS A 33 -10.51 26.62 21.47
N ARG A 34 -11.57 25.84 21.21
CA ARG A 34 -11.48 24.47 20.68
C ARG A 34 -10.99 24.61 19.25
N GLU A 35 -9.67 24.65 19.09
CA GLU A 35 -9.01 25.07 17.86
C GLU A 35 -9.51 24.17 16.74
N GLN A 36 -10.35 24.75 15.88
CA GLN A 36 -11.17 24.02 14.94
C GLN A 36 -10.25 23.60 13.80
N LEU A 37 -9.56 22.46 14.01
CA LEU A 37 -8.61 21.83 13.09
C LEU A 37 -8.98 22.14 11.63
N SER A 38 -8.25 23.11 11.06
CA SER A 38 -8.54 23.68 9.74
C SER A 38 -7.96 22.78 8.66
N LEU A 39 -8.47 21.55 8.64
CA LEU A 39 -8.04 20.49 7.74
C LEU A 39 -8.23 20.96 6.30
N ARG A 40 -7.18 20.82 5.49
CA ARG A 40 -7.22 21.09 4.05
C ARG A 40 -8.09 20.08 3.31
N GLY A 41 -8.22 18.87 3.86
CA GLY A 41 -8.92 17.75 3.25
C GLY A 41 -8.07 17.02 2.23
N ASN A 42 -6.74 17.20 2.22
CA ASN A 42 -5.84 16.59 1.22
C ASN A 42 -4.64 15.88 1.86
N PHE A 43 -4.19 14.78 1.26
CA PHE A 43 -2.90 14.15 1.56
C PHE A 43 -2.19 13.66 0.28
N LEU A 44 -0.86 13.63 0.32
CA LEU A 44 -0.01 13.10 -0.75
C LEU A 44 0.22 11.60 -0.56
N HIS A 45 0.13 10.84 -1.65
CA HIS A 45 0.74 9.51 -1.75
C HIS A 45 1.80 9.51 -2.86
N ILE A 46 3.05 9.25 -2.46
CA ILE A 46 4.23 9.16 -3.32
C ILE A 46 5.00 7.87 -2.99
N THR A 47 5.63 7.24 -3.99
CA THR A 47 6.24 5.91 -3.85
C THR A 47 7.30 5.68 -4.93
N ASP A 48 8.16 4.68 -4.71
CA ASP A 48 9.04 4.09 -5.74
C ASP A 48 9.84 5.18 -6.47
N ILE A 49 10.71 5.87 -5.72
CA ILE A 49 11.38 7.09 -6.17
C ILE A 49 12.70 6.79 -6.88
N HIS A 50 13.44 5.79 -6.40
CA HIS A 50 14.67 5.27 -7.00
C HIS A 50 15.63 6.30 -7.64
N PRO A 51 16.11 7.34 -6.94
CA PRO A 51 17.24 8.15 -7.39
C PRO A 51 18.45 7.28 -7.76
N ASP A 52 18.94 7.42 -8.99
CA ASP A 52 20.18 6.81 -9.46
C ASP A 52 21.28 7.86 -9.71
N PRO A 53 22.36 7.87 -8.90
CA PRO A 53 23.55 8.69 -9.12
C PRO A 53 24.41 8.29 -10.32
N TYR A 54 24.17 7.14 -10.96
CA TYR A 54 24.93 6.64 -12.10
C TYR A 54 24.28 6.94 -13.47
N TYR A 55 23.03 7.40 -13.48
CA TYR A 55 22.24 7.70 -14.67
C TYR A 55 22.95 8.72 -15.58
N ARG A 56 22.95 8.48 -16.90
CA ARG A 56 23.55 9.38 -17.89
C ARG A 56 22.63 9.59 -19.09
N THR A 57 22.37 10.86 -19.41
CA THR A 57 21.77 11.26 -20.68
C THR A 57 22.56 10.70 -21.87
N ASN A 58 21.85 10.14 -22.86
CA ASN A 58 22.37 9.36 -24.00
C ASN A 58 22.99 7.98 -23.65
N ALA A 59 22.79 7.44 -22.45
CA ALA A 59 23.06 6.04 -22.16
C ALA A 59 22.02 5.09 -22.75
N THR A 60 22.31 3.78 -22.72
CA THR A 60 21.42 2.73 -23.24
C THR A 60 20.57 2.11 -22.13
N ALA A 61 19.32 1.76 -22.45
CA ALA A 61 18.43 1.03 -21.52
C ALA A 61 19.06 -0.30 -21.02
N ARG A 62 19.70 -1.06 -21.92
CA ARG A 62 20.48 -2.30 -21.61
C ARG A 62 21.67 -2.09 -20.66
N SER A 63 21.99 -0.84 -20.30
CA SER A 63 23.02 -0.51 -19.31
C SER A 63 22.46 0.11 -18.02
N SER A 64 21.16 -0.04 -17.76
CA SER A 64 20.43 0.69 -16.70
C SER A 64 20.62 2.21 -16.80
N CYS A 65 20.82 2.71 -18.02
CA CYS A 65 21.18 4.10 -18.29
C CYS A 65 22.53 4.57 -17.68
N HIS A 66 23.44 3.66 -17.28
CA HIS A 66 24.78 4.02 -16.79
C HIS A 66 25.83 4.21 -17.91
N ARG A 67 25.70 3.54 -19.07
CA ARG A 67 26.72 3.54 -20.15
C ARG A 67 26.25 4.24 -21.43
N ILE A 68 26.98 5.29 -21.83
CA ILE A 68 26.74 6.10 -23.04
C ILE A 68 26.81 5.24 -24.30
N ALA A 69 25.84 5.39 -25.20
CA ALA A 69 25.87 4.73 -26.50
C ALA A 69 27.04 5.23 -27.35
N LEU A 70 27.97 4.34 -27.74
CA LEU A 70 29.11 4.69 -28.60
C LEU A 70 28.64 5.34 -29.91
N GLN A 71 29.25 6.46 -30.28
CA GLN A 71 28.92 7.19 -31.51
C GLN A 71 29.51 6.51 -32.75
N THR A 72 29.00 5.33 -33.10
CA THR A 72 29.23 4.75 -34.43
C THR A 72 28.73 5.71 -35.50
N ALA A 73 29.59 6.01 -36.49
CA ALA A 73 29.50 7.20 -37.32
C ALA A 73 28.47 7.11 -38.47
N LYS A 74 27.18 7.02 -38.11
CA LYS A 74 26.00 7.32 -38.95
C LYS A 74 24.86 7.74 -38.02
N LYS A 75 24.25 8.91 -38.26
CA LYS A 75 23.12 9.44 -37.47
C LYS A 75 21.77 8.94 -38.04
N PRO A 76 20.96 8.16 -37.30
CA PRO A 76 19.52 8.13 -37.50
C PRO A 76 18.95 9.52 -37.18
N LYS A 77 17.85 9.91 -37.83
CA LYS A 77 17.28 11.28 -37.76
C LYS A 77 16.21 11.48 -36.67
N HIS A 78 16.15 10.57 -35.71
CA HIS A 78 15.22 10.57 -34.58
C HIS A 78 16.06 10.35 -33.31
N MET A 79 15.48 10.56 -32.12
CA MET A 79 16.10 10.03 -30.89
C MET A 79 16.46 8.56 -31.14
N LYS A 80 17.72 8.15 -30.88
CA LYS A 80 18.11 6.76 -31.13
C LYS A 80 17.29 5.89 -30.17
N LYS A 81 16.30 5.19 -30.71
CA LYS A 81 15.48 4.18 -30.03
C LYS A 81 16.42 3.30 -29.18
N GLY A 82 16.11 3.18 -27.89
CA GLY A 82 17.00 2.64 -26.86
C GLY A 82 17.76 3.63 -25.95
N THR A 83 17.81 4.95 -26.25
CA THR A 83 18.65 5.92 -25.49
C THR A 83 17.92 6.80 -24.46
N ALA A 84 18.63 7.10 -23.37
CA ALA A 84 18.18 7.83 -22.19
C ALA A 84 18.07 9.36 -22.39
N GLY A 85 16.95 9.96 -22.00
CA GLY A 85 16.77 11.42 -21.97
C GLY A 85 17.17 12.04 -20.61
N PRO A 86 17.38 13.37 -20.51
CA PRO A 86 17.84 14.01 -19.28
C PRO A 86 16.80 14.00 -18.14
N TRP A 87 15.51 13.84 -18.44
CA TRP A 87 14.45 13.79 -17.43
C TRP A 87 14.03 12.36 -17.05
N GLY A 88 14.62 11.34 -17.68
CA GLY A 88 14.28 9.93 -17.49
C GLY A 88 14.11 9.18 -18.81
N ALA A 89 13.98 7.86 -18.74
CA ALA A 89 13.86 6.97 -19.89
C ALA A 89 12.54 6.17 -19.81
N PRO A 90 11.39 6.75 -20.22
CA PRO A 90 10.07 6.12 -20.06
C PRO A 90 10.00 4.77 -20.79
N GLY A 91 9.41 3.77 -20.12
CA GLY A 91 9.24 2.42 -20.66
C GLY A 91 10.54 1.62 -20.71
N THR A 92 11.42 1.77 -19.71
CA THR A 92 12.70 1.05 -19.62
C THR A 92 13.04 0.61 -18.20
N ILE A 93 14.07 -0.24 -18.05
CA ILE A 93 14.62 -0.70 -16.76
C ILE A 93 15.49 0.34 -16.02
N CYS A 94 15.44 1.62 -16.41
CA CYS A 94 16.27 2.68 -15.83
C CYS A 94 15.59 3.36 -14.66
N ASP A 95 16.37 3.56 -13.59
CA ASP A 95 15.99 4.30 -12.40
C ASP A 95 15.88 5.83 -12.66
N SER A 96 15.44 6.59 -11.65
CA SER A 96 15.19 8.04 -11.78
C SER A 96 16.49 8.85 -11.83
N PRO A 97 16.72 9.72 -12.84
CA PRO A 97 17.79 10.70 -12.75
C PRO A 97 17.57 11.67 -11.58
N MET A 98 18.67 12.14 -11.00
CA MET A 98 18.66 13.10 -9.90
C MET A 98 17.84 14.36 -10.23
N GLU A 99 17.90 14.81 -11.49
CA GLU A 99 17.16 15.96 -12.04
C GLU A 99 15.62 15.78 -12.01
N LEU A 100 15.13 14.55 -12.18
CA LEU A 100 13.70 14.22 -12.06
C LEU A 100 13.26 14.26 -10.59
N VAL A 101 14.10 13.76 -9.68
CA VAL A 101 13.83 13.76 -8.24
C VAL A 101 13.91 15.19 -7.69
N ASP A 102 14.86 16.01 -8.11
CA ASP A 102 14.92 17.45 -7.82
C ASP A 102 13.66 18.17 -8.32
N THR A 103 13.28 17.96 -9.59
CA THR A 103 12.09 18.57 -10.20
C THR A 103 10.80 18.18 -9.48
N THR A 104 10.70 16.94 -9.00
CA THR A 104 9.54 16.45 -8.24
C THR A 104 9.40 17.13 -6.88
N PHE A 105 10.49 17.21 -6.10
CA PHE A 105 10.44 17.86 -4.79
C PHE A 105 10.31 19.39 -4.88
N ASP A 106 10.85 20.03 -5.94
CA ASP A 106 10.61 21.45 -6.22
C ASP A 106 9.14 21.70 -6.62
N TRP A 107 8.54 20.88 -7.48
CA TRP A 107 7.12 21.03 -7.84
C TRP A 107 6.19 20.81 -6.64
N LEU A 108 6.44 19.79 -5.81
CA LEU A 108 5.70 19.56 -4.56
C LEU A 108 5.80 20.77 -3.62
N LYS A 109 6.97 21.40 -3.55
CA LYS A 109 7.18 22.61 -2.76
C LYS A 109 6.46 23.83 -3.33
N GLU A 110 6.47 24.01 -4.65
CA GLU A 110 5.80 25.12 -5.35
C GLU A 110 4.26 25.03 -5.23
N ASN A 111 3.68 23.82 -5.13
CA ASN A 111 2.23 23.61 -5.31
C ASN A 111 1.51 23.05 -4.08
N TRP A 112 2.20 22.34 -3.18
CA TRP A 112 1.54 21.52 -2.13
C TRP A 112 2.10 21.66 -0.71
N SER A 113 3.16 22.44 -0.46
CA SER A 113 3.77 22.56 0.88
C SER A 113 2.77 22.96 1.98
N ASP A 114 1.85 23.88 1.67
CA ASP A 114 0.88 24.45 2.63
C ASP A 114 -0.55 23.88 2.45
N GLY A 115 -0.71 22.90 1.53
CA GLY A 115 -1.99 22.37 1.06
C GLY A 115 -2.34 20.96 1.53
N LEU A 116 -1.44 20.30 2.27
CA LEU A 116 -1.55 18.91 2.72
C LEU A 116 -1.64 18.81 4.24
N ASP A 117 -2.53 17.94 4.74
CA ASP A 117 -2.66 17.65 6.17
C ASP A 117 -1.64 16.58 6.64
N PHE A 118 -1.26 15.65 5.76
CA PHE A 118 -0.24 14.63 5.98
C PHE A 118 0.28 14.04 4.66
N ILE A 119 1.29 13.18 4.72
CA ILE A 119 1.98 12.58 3.57
C ILE A 119 2.27 11.09 3.83
N ILE A 120 1.82 10.24 2.91
CA ILE A 120 2.16 8.81 2.84
C ILE A 120 3.29 8.64 1.81
N TRP A 121 4.38 7.99 2.24
CA TRP A 121 5.56 7.72 1.41
C TRP A 121 5.88 6.22 1.49
N THR A 122 5.49 5.44 0.49
CA THR A 122 5.55 3.96 0.55
C THR A 122 6.88 3.37 0.08
N GLY A 123 8.00 3.99 0.47
CA GLY A 123 9.35 3.43 0.34
C GLY A 123 9.95 3.46 -1.08
N ASP A 124 10.97 2.61 -1.24
CA ASP A 124 11.78 2.35 -2.43
C ASP A 124 12.57 3.56 -2.94
N ASN A 125 13.62 3.87 -2.19
CA ASN A 125 14.46 5.06 -2.33
C ASN A 125 15.84 4.77 -2.90
N ALA A 126 16.28 3.51 -2.92
CA ALA A 126 17.52 3.13 -3.59
C ALA A 126 17.22 2.58 -4.99
N ARG A 127 17.98 3.01 -6.00
CA ARG A 127 17.98 2.45 -7.37
C ARG A 127 18.00 0.92 -7.38
N HIS A 128 17.50 0.28 -8.43
CA HIS A 128 17.61 -1.16 -8.60
C HIS A 128 19.08 -1.61 -8.78
N ASP A 129 19.37 -2.89 -8.52
CA ASP A 129 20.73 -3.45 -8.69
C ASP A 129 20.98 -4.05 -10.09
N ASN A 130 20.42 -3.40 -11.11
CA ASN A 130 20.32 -3.92 -12.47
C ASN A 130 21.61 -3.81 -13.32
N ASP A 131 22.73 -3.34 -12.73
CA ASP A 131 24.02 -3.23 -13.44
C ASP A 131 25.19 -3.85 -12.69
N ASP A 132 25.70 -4.96 -13.21
CA ASP A 132 26.86 -5.69 -12.68
C ASP A 132 28.17 -4.89 -12.72
N SER A 133 28.25 -3.84 -13.54
CA SER A 133 29.41 -2.93 -13.53
C SER A 133 29.41 -1.93 -12.37
N ALA A 134 28.26 -1.76 -11.72
CA ALA A 134 28.04 -0.83 -10.61
C ALA A 134 27.13 -1.46 -9.54
N PRO A 135 27.54 -2.58 -8.89
CA PRO A 135 26.70 -3.28 -7.92
C PRO A 135 26.37 -2.41 -6.71
N ARG A 136 25.12 -2.51 -6.25
CA ARG A 136 24.55 -1.72 -5.15
C ARG A 136 25.12 -2.19 -3.82
N LYS A 137 25.55 -1.23 -3.02
CA LYS A 137 26.16 -1.45 -1.70
C LYS A 137 25.25 -0.92 -0.62
N GLU A 138 25.23 -1.57 0.54
CA GLU A 138 24.52 -1.14 1.75
C GLU A 138 24.65 0.37 2.02
N LYS A 139 25.88 0.92 1.99
CA LYS A 139 26.11 2.36 2.17
C LYS A 139 25.37 3.22 1.12
N GLN A 140 25.27 2.77 -0.13
CA GLN A 140 24.51 3.50 -1.17
C GLN A 140 23.01 3.51 -0.85
N ILE A 141 22.46 2.42 -0.30
CA ILE A 141 21.06 2.35 0.12
C ILE A 141 20.79 3.34 1.28
N ILE A 142 21.68 3.39 2.28
CA ILE A 142 21.59 4.36 3.39
C ILE A 142 21.79 5.81 2.92
N ASP A 143 22.72 6.07 2.00
CA ASP A 143 22.95 7.41 1.46
C ASP A 143 21.76 7.91 0.62
N LEU A 144 21.10 7.03 -0.15
CA LEU A 144 19.91 7.37 -0.93
C LEU A 144 18.65 7.53 -0.05
N ASN A 145 18.49 6.69 0.98
CA ASN A 145 17.44 6.90 1.99
C ASN A 145 17.63 8.23 2.75
N ARG A 146 18.88 8.60 3.08
CA ARG A 146 19.21 9.92 3.64
C ARG A 146 18.88 11.05 2.65
N LEU A 147 19.25 10.93 1.38
CA LEU A 147 18.96 11.91 0.32
C LEU A 147 17.46 12.22 0.22
N ILE A 148 16.60 11.19 0.18
CA ILE A 148 15.15 11.36 0.09
C ILE A 148 14.57 11.90 1.40
N THR A 149 15.01 11.40 2.55
CA THR A 149 14.66 11.94 3.89
C THR A 149 14.94 13.45 3.98
N ASP A 150 16.13 13.88 3.54
CA ASP A 150 16.53 15.28 3.50
C ASP A 150 15.64 16.11 2.57
N LYS A 151 15.24 15.58 1.41
CA LYS A 151 14.32 16.25 0.48
C LYS A 151 12.93 16.45 1.10
N PHE A 152 12.36 15.43 1.74
CA PHE A 152 11.09 15.55 2.47
C PHE A 152 11.16 16.63 3.56
N ILE A 153 12.21 16.65 4.38
CA ILE A 153 12.40 17.68 5.42
C ILE A 153 12.55 19.07 4.78
N ARG A 154 13.33 19.22 3.70
CA ARG A 154 13.57 20.51 3.02
C ARG A 154 12.33 21.07 2.31
N THR A 155 11.38 20.23 1.92
CA THR A 155 10.12 20.62 1.26
C THR A 155 8.98 20.85 2.24
N PHE A 156 8.85 20.04 3.30
CA PHE A 156 7.67 20.04 4.19
C PHE A 156 7.93 20.43 5.65
N ALA A 157 9.17 20.76 6.05
CA ALA A 157 9.46 21.40 7.33
C ALA A 157 9.74 22.91 7.14
N PRO A 158 8.86 23.81 7.61
CA PRO A 158 9.10 25.25 7.61
C PRO A 158 10.42 25.61 8.32
N LYS A 159 11.10 26.67 7.90
CA LYS A 159 12.39 27.07 8.51
C LYS A 159 12.21 28.06 9.66
N LYS A 160 12.88 27.81 10.78
CA LYS A 160 12.99 28.69 11.94
C LYS A 160 14.46 28.90 12.29
N HIS A 161 14.91 30.16 12.26
CA HIS A 161 16.33 30.54 12.38
C HIS A 161 17.28 29.71 11.49
N GLY A 162 16.86 29.47 10.24
CA GLY A 162 17.63 28.72 9.23
C GLY A 162 17.55 27.18 9.32
N LYS A 163 17.09 26.63 10.45
CA LYS A 163 16.93 25.18 10.68
C LYS A 163 15.48 24.73 10.44
N PRO A 164 15.21 23.43 10.19
CA PRO A 164 13.84 22.89 10.15
C PRO A 164 13.11 23.08 11.49
N ASP A 165 11.86 23.54 11.44
CA ASP A 165 10.93 23.56 12.58
C ASP A 165 10.06 22.31 12.55
N TYR A 166 10.56 21.23 13.14
CA TYR A 166 9.85 19.96 13.20
C TYR A 166 8.50 20.04 13.95
N SER A 167 8.25 21.08 14.74
CA SER A 167 6.94 21.31 15.39
C SER A 167 5.86 21.83 14.43
N LYS A 168 6.26 22.25 13.22
CA LYS A 168 5.39 22.72 12.14
C LYS A 168 5.56 21.94 10.84
N MET A 169 6.27 20.81 10.88
CA MET A 169 6.46 19.96 9.72
C MET A 169 5.19 19.17 9.43
N THR A 170 4.77 19.11 8.16
CA THR A 170 3.64 18.27 7.74
C THR A 170 3.88 16.81 8.15
N PRO A 171 2.93 16.11 8.79
CA PRO A 171 3.09 14.72 9.17
C PRO A 171 3.43 13.79 8.00
N ILE A 172 4.71 13.42 7.88
CA ILE A 172 5.19 12.40 6.94
C ILE A 172 5.20 11.03 7.63
N ILE A 173 4.83 10.00 6.86
CA ILE A 173 4.77 8.59 7.25
C ILE A 173 5.48 7.74 6.17
N PRO A 174 6.78 7.43 6.33
CA PRO A 174 7.44 6.42 5.52
C PRO A 174 6.97 5.00 5.85
N CYS A 175 7.12 4.06 4.91
CA CYS A 175 7.31 2.63 5.20
C CYS A 175 8.55 2.11 4.45
N ILE A 176 9.02 0.90 4.80
CA ILE A 176 10.22 0.29 4.21
C ILE A 176 9.86 -0.39 2.88
N GLY A 177 10.56 -0.04 1.81
CA GLY A 177 10.48 -0.71 0.52
C GLY A 177 11.47 -1.88 0.37
N ASN A 178 11.26 -2.75 -0.62
CA ASN A 178 12.12 -3.94 -0.83
C ASN A 178 13.51 -3.60 -1.37
N ASN A 179 13.69 -2.41 -1.93
CA ASN A 179 14.98 -1.83 -2.30
C ASN A 179 15.62 -0.97 -1.20
N ASP A 180 14.92 -0.68 -0.09
CA ASP A 180 15.48 0.05 1.06
C ASP A 180 16.30 -0.85 2.02
N VAL A 181 16.43 -2.13 1.71
CA VAL A 181 17.11 -3.15 2.52
C VAL A 181 18.32 -3.78 1.80
N TYR A 182 19.27 -4.32 2.57
CA TYR A 182 20.44 -5.02 2.04
C TYR A 182 20.61 -6.40 2.72
N PRO A 183 20.67 -7.52 1.96
CA PRO A 183 20.40 -7.63 0.52
C PRO A 183 18.99 -7.19 0.12
N THR A 184 18.76 -6.95 -1.17
CA THR A 184 17.43 -6.62 -1.73
C THR A 184 16.39 -7.66 -1.30
N ASN A 185 15.17 -7.24 -0.97
CA ASN A 185 14.06 -8.05 -0.43
C ASN A 185 14.28 -8.67 0.97
N VAL A 186 15.52 -8.80 1.45
CA VAL A 186 15.88 -9.62 2.60
C VAL A 186 16.04 -8.74 3.85
N ILE A 187 15.23 -9.02 4.89
CA ILE A 187 15.40 -8.40 6.22
C ILE A 187 14.90 -9.34 7.32
N SER A 188 15.76 -9.57 8.31
CA SER A 188 15.46 -10.36 9.51
C SER A 188 14.63 -9.58 10.51
N ALA A 189 14.17 -10.25 11.58
CA ALA A 189 13.75 -9.57 12.81
C ALA A 189 14.79 -8.53 13.28
N GLY A 190 14.31 -7.50 13.99
CA GLY A 190 15.14 -6.47 14.61
C GLY A 190 15.43 -6.74 16.10
N PRO A 191 16.43 -6.06 16.70
CA PRO A 191 17.24 -4.98 16.11
C PRO A 191 18.27 -5.49 15.10
N ASN A 192 18.51 -4.70 14.06
CA ASN A 192 19.53 -4.95 13.04
C ASN A 192 19.99 -3.62 12.40
N PHE A 193 21.15 -3.63 11.76
CA PHE A 193 21.80 -2.42 11.22
C PHE A 193 20.92 -1.61 10.26
N MET A 194 20.11 -2.27 9.43
CA MET A 194 19.21 -1.58 8.50
C MET A 194 18.06 -0.88 9.24
N LEU A 195 17.41 -1.56 10.18
CA LEU A 195 16.34 -0.95 11.00
C LEU A 195 16.87 0.19 11.86
N ASP A 196 18.04 0.04 12.49
CA ASP A 196 18.64 1.10 13.30
C ASP A 196 19.08 2.31 12.45
N SER A 197 19.65 2.07 11.27
CA SER A 197 20.02 3.15 10.33
C SER A 197 18.80 3.92 9.81
N LEU A 198 17.71 3.21 9.46
CA LEU A 198 16.45 3.84 9.06
C LEU A 198 15.76 4.55 10.25
N ALA A 199 15.87 4.00 11.47
CA ALA A 199 15.33 4.61 12.69
C ALA A 199 15.95 5.98 12.98
N ASP A 200 17.27 6.10 12.81
CA ASP A 200 18.01 7.35 13.02
C ASP A 200 17.72 8.38 11.92
N LEU A 201 17.58 7.96 10.66
CA LEU A 201 17.16 8.84 9.56
C LEU A 201 15.72 9.33 9.73
N TRP A 202 14.80 8.43 10.09
CA TRP A 202 13.37 8.73 10.20
C TRP A 202 12.94 9.19 11.61
N ALA A 203 13.88 9.45 12.52
CA ALA A 203 13.63 10.01 13.84
C ALA A 203 12.81 11.33 13.85
N PRO A 204 12.84 12.21 12.83
CA PRO A 204 11.91 13.34 12.73
C PRO A 204 10.47 12.95 12.36
N PHE A 205 10.26 11.77 11.77
CA PHE A 205 8.95 11.29 11.30
C PHE A 205 8.29 10.34 12.30
N ILE A 206 9.06 9.47 12.94
CA ILE A 206 8.57 8.42 13.86
C ILE A 206 8.29 9.04 15.25
N PRO A 207 7.07 8.90 15.81
CA PRO A 207 6.76 9.39 17.16
C PRO A 207 7.62 8.69 18.24
N LYS A 208 8.11 9.43 19.25
CA LYS A 208 9.18 8.94 20.15
C LYS A 208 8.95 7.57 20.79
N ALA A 209 7.78 7.29 21.37
CA ALA A 209 7.53 5.97 21.99
C ALA A 209 7.42 4.82 20.95
N GLN A 210 7.14 5.14 19.69
CA GLN A 210 7.07 4.15 18.61
C GLN A 210 8.46 3.71 18.12
N MET A 211 9.51 4.46 18.45
CA MET A 211 10.89 4.19 18.03
C MET A 211 11.38 2.79 18.44
N ARG A 212 10.91 2.25 19.57
CA ARG A 212 11.26 0.88 20.01
C ARG A 212 10.58 -0.21 19.18
N PHE A 213 9.39 0.06 18.65
CA PHE A 213 8.68 -0.85 17.74
C PHE A 213 9.31 -0.79 16.35
N PHE A 214 9.66 0.40 15.87
CA PHE A 214 10.36 0.55 14.61
C PHE A 214 11.74 -0.14 14.61
N ARG A 215 12.56 0.00 15.67
CA ARG A 215 13.84 -0.73 15.74
C ARG A 215 13.70 -2.25 15.88
N ARG A 216 12.61 -2.76 16.48
CA ARG A 216 12.33 -4.21 16.54
C ARG A 216 11.76 -4.78 15.24
N GLY A 217 11.03 -3.98 14.45
CA GLY A 217 10.22 -4.54 13.35
C GLY A 217 10.02 -3.70 12.09
N GLY A 218 10.49 -2.45 12.04
CA GLY A 218 10.32 -1.55 10.90
C GLY A 218 8.90 -0.97 10.72
N TYR A 219 8.02 -1.17 11.70
CA TYR A 219 6.62 -0.71 11.70
C TYR A 219 6.34 0.27 12.84
N PHE A 220 5.37 1.18 12.64
CA PHE A 220 4.94 2.16 13.64
C PHE A 220 3.54 2.75 13.34
N VAL A 221 2.87 3.29 14.36
CA VAL A 221 1.64 4.07 14.20
C VAL A 221 1.86 5.55 14.51
N LYS A 222 1.17 6.44 13.79
CA LYS A 222 1.21 7.90 14.01
C LYS A 222 -0.19 8.51 13.94
N GLU A 223 -0.56 9.29 14.94
CA GLU A 223 -1.73 10.18 14.82
C GLU A 223 -1.40 11.30 13.83
N VAL A 224 -2.19 11.42 12.75
CA VAL A 224 -2.05 12.49 11.76
C VAL A 224 -3.13 13.57 11.92
N ILE A 225 -4.29 13.19 12.48
CA ILE A 225 -5.29 14.12 12.98
C ILE A 225 -5.56 13.72 14.43
N PRO A 226 -5.09 14.51 15.43
CA PRO A 226 -5.11 14.11 16.83
C PRO A 226 -6.49 13.66 17.32
N ASN A 227 -6.54 12.50 17.98
CA ASN A 227 -7.74 11.83 18.49
C ASN A 227 -8.83 11.56 17.43
N LYS A 228 -8.49 11.51 16.13
CA LYS A 228 -9.45 11.17 15.05
C LYS A 228 -8.88 10.22 13.98
N LEU A 229 -7.63 10.40 13.54
CA LEU A 229 -7.03 9.59 12.46
C LEU A 229 -5.62 9.13 12.80
N VAL A 230 -5.38 7.81 12.68
CA VAL A 230 -4.04 7.22 12.63
C VAL A 230 -3.66 6.80 11.22
N VAL A 231 -2.36 6.86 10.92
CA VAL A 231 -1.75 6.09 9.82
C VAL A 231 -0.83 5.04 10.45
N ILE A 232 -0.97 3.79 10.03
CA ILE A 232 -0.21 2.64 10.52
C ILE A 232 0.72 2.20 9.41
N SER A 233 2.02 2.38 9.62
CA SER A 233 3.09 2.01 8.70
C SER A 233 3.55 0.57 8.97
N LEU A 234 3.45 -0.28 7.95
CA LEU A 234 3.73 -1.70 7.98
C LEU A 234 5.07 -2.00 7.30
N ASN A 235 5.93 -2.78 7.96
CA ASN A 235 7.02 -3.47 7.29
C ASN A 235 6.48 -4.70 6.55
N THR A 236 6.18 -4.56 5.26
CA THR A 236 5.58 -5.64 4.45
C THR A 236 6.57 -6.74 4.07
N LEU A 237 7.88 -6.54 4.28
CA LEU A 237 8.90 -7.55 4.01
C LEU A 237 8.81 -8.76 4.95
N TYR A 238 8.26 -8.60 6.16
CA TYR A 238 7.97 -9.73 7.05
C TYR A 238 6.79 -10.60 6.59
N PHE A 239 6.08 -10.17 5.54
CA PHE A 239 5.00 -10.94 4.92
C PHE A 239 5.42 -11.53 3.57
N PHE A 240 6.49 -11.01 2.95
CA PHE A 240 6.87 -11.22 1.55
C PHE A 240 7.58 -12.56 1.31
N LYS A 241 7.14 -13.36 0.32
CA LYS A 241 7.73 -14.66 -0.01
C LYS A 241 9.20 -14.57 -0.43
N ALA A 242 9.61 -13.50 -1.09
CA ALA A 242 10.99 -13.31 -1.53
C ALA A 242 11.94 -12.78 -0.42
N ASN A 243 11.44 -12.60 0.81
CA ASN A 243 12.28 -12.41 1.99
C ASN A 243 12.63 -13.78 2.58
N SER A 244 13.76 -14.36 2.15
CA SER A 244 14.14 -15.75 2.48
C SER A 244 14.48 -16.02 3.96
N VAL A 245 14.47 -15.01 4.83
CA VAL A 245 14.79 -15.13 6.27
C VAL A 245 13.58 -14.93 7.19
N VAL A 246 12.35 -15.11 6.68
CA VAL A 246 11.12 -15.13 7.48
C VAL A 246 10.21 -16.30 7.06
N HIS A 247 9.55 -16.93 8.02
CA HIS A 247 8.71 -18.12 7.80
C HIS A 247 7.21 -17.84 7.99
N GLY A 248 6.83 -16.60 7.69
CA GLY A 248 5.45 -16.12 7.64
C GLY A 248 4.86 -15.77 8.99
N CYS A 249 3.58 -16.12 9.20
CA CYS A 249 2.78 -15.62 10.32
C CYS A 249 2.14 -16.72 11.19
N LYS A 250 2.59 -17.99 11.10
CA LYS A 250 2.02 -19.09 11.92
C LYS A 250 2.63 -19.18 13.32
N ALA A 251 3.93 -19.44 13.40
CA ALA A 251 4.64 -19.71 14.66
C ALA A 251 4.89 -18.44 15.49
N VAL A 252 4.95 -18.60 16.82
CA VAL A 252 5.29 -17.50 17.76
C VAL A 252 6.77 -17.14 17.64
N GLY A 253 7.10 -15.85 17.68
CA GLY A 253 8.47 -15.35 17.50
C GLY A 253 8.89 -15.12 16.04
N GLU A 254 8.12 -15.61 15.06
CA GLU A 254 8.26 -15.19 13.67
C GLU A 254 7.94 -13.70 13.54
N PRO A 255 8.77 -12.89 12.86
CA PRO A 255 8.56 -11.44 12.77
C PRO A 255 7.25 -11.09 12.04
N GLY A 256 6.75 -11.95 11.16
CA GLY A 256 5.42 -11.82 10.56
C GLY A 256 4.29 -12.00 11.58
N LYS A 257 4.35 -13.04 12.42
CA LYS A 257 3.37 -13.30 13.50
C LYS A 257 3.36 -12.16 14.52
N ASP A 258 4.53 -11.76 15.01
CA ASP A 258 4.69 -10.63 15.95
C ASP A 258 4.06 -9.34 15.39
N HIS A 259 4.31 -9.05 14.11
CA HIS A 259 3.77 -7.87 13.42
C HIS A 259 2.24 -7.92 13.26
N MET A 260 1.66 -9.10 12.99
CA MET A 260 0.19 -9.25 12.92
C MET A 260 -0.48 -9.11 14.29
N VAL A 261 0.13 -9.63 15.36
CA VAL A 261 -0.37 -9.45 16.74
C VAL A 261 -0.31 -7.97 17.15
N TRP A 262 0.80 -7.29 16.86
CA TRP A 262 0.94 -5.85 17.07
C TRP A 262 -0.13 -5.06 16.30
N LEU A 263 -0.36 -5.38 15.02
CA LEU A 263 -1.35 -4.70 14.18
C LEU A 263 -2.78 -4.87 14.72
N ASP A 264 -3.15 -6.07 15.17
CA ASP A 264 -4.45 -6.31 15.79
C ASP A 264 -4.62 -5.48 17.06
N ASN A 265 -3.61 -5.43 17.95
CA ASN A 265 -3.66 -4.64 19.18
C ASN A 265 -3.66 -3.12 18.93
N VAL A 266 -2.98 -2.61 17.90
CA VAL A 266 -3.08 -1.20 17.49
C VAL A 266 -4.49 -0.87 16.97
N LEU A 267 -5.12 -1.76 16.19
CA LEU A 267 -6.48 -1.55 15.67
C LEU A 267 -7.57 -1.71 16.76
N LYS A 268 -7.42 -2.68 17.67
CA LYS A 268 -8.21 -2.87 18.90
C LYS A 268 -8.25 -1.57 19.73
N ARG A 269 -7.08 -0.95 19.95
CA ARG A 269 -6.94 0.33 20.66
C ARG A 269 -7.48 1.53 19.85
N THR A 270 -7.25 1.58 18.55
CA THR A 270 -7.79 2.61 17.65
C THR A 270 -9.32 2.63 17.69
N ARG A 271 -9.97 1.46 17.59
CA ARG A 271 -11.43 1.33 17.75
C ARG A 271 -11.90 1.76 19.14
N LYS A 272 -11.22 1.32 20.21
CA LYS A 272 -11.57 1.69 21.60
C LYS A 272 -11.56 3.21 21.83
N ARG A 273 -10.72 3.96 21.11
CA ARG A 273 -10.65 5.44 21.15
C ARG A 273 -11.60 6.14 20.17
N GLY A 274 -12.45 5.42 19.44
CA GLY A 274 -13.35 6.01 18.42
C GLY A 274 -12.61 6.65 17.23
N MET A 275 -11.36 6.24 16.99
CA MET A 275 -10.53 6.75 15.90
C MET A 275 -10.69 5.88 14.64
N LYS A 276 -10.37 6.47 13.48
CA LYS A 276 -10.26 5.75 12.21
C LYS A 276 -8.78 5.56 11.82
N ALA A 277 -8.50 4.64 10.90
CA ALA A 277 -7.15 4.24 10.50
C ALA A 277 -6.96 4.21 8.98
N TYR A 278 -5.74 4.51 8.53
CA TYR A 278 -5.22 4.11 7.22
C TYR A 278 -4.07 3.11 7.41
N LEU A 279 -4.04 2.03 6.60
CA LEU A 279 -2.92 1.08 6.57
C LEU A 279 -2.02 1.39 5.37
N VAL A 280 -0.70 1.50 5.60
CA VAL A 280 0.27 1.78 4.53
C VAL A 280 1.43 0.79 4.58
N GLY A 281 1.90 0.34 3.41
CA GLY A 281 3.04 -0.56 3.25
C GLY A 281 3.60 -0.44 1.85
N HIS A 282 4.69 -1.16 1.53
CA HIS A 282 5.27 -1.09 0.19
C HIS A 282 4.67 -2.15 -0.74
N ILE A 283 4.92 -3.44 -0.45
CA ILE A 283 4.37 -4.57 -1.20
C ILE A 283 2.91 -4.79 -0.79
N ALA A 284 2.02 -4.93 -1.77
CA ALA A 284 0.60 -5.12 -1.55
C ALA A 284 0.22 -6.56 -1.12
N PRO A 285 -0.86 -6.73 -0.32
CA PRO A 285 -1.36 -8.03 0.16
C PRO A 285 -1.99 -8.85 -0.96
N ARG A 286 -1.17 -9.65 -1.64
CA ARG A 286 -1.57 -10.65 -2.66
C ARG A 286 -1.06 -12.03 -2.28
N ARG A 287 -1.77 -13.12 -2.61
CA ARG A 287 -1.27 -14.50 -2.41
C ARG A 287 0.04 -14.79 -3.13
N LYS A 288 0.26 -14.16 -4.29
CA LYS A 288 1.56 -14.25 -4.98
C LYS A 288 2.69 -13.73 -4.09
N HIS A 289 2.55 -12.51 -3.59
CA HIS A 289 3.62 -11.80 -2.88
C HIS A 289 3.73 -12.21 -1.41
N TYR A 290 2.62 -12.38 -0.71
CA TYR A 290 2.61 -12.69 0.72
C TYR A 290 2.67 -14.21 0.95
N THR A 291 3.36 -14.65 2.01
CA THR A 291 3.26 -16.04 2.47
C THR A 291 1.80 -16.38 2.79
N PRO A 292 1.33 -17.62 2.54
CA PRO A 292 -0.10 -17.96 2.69
C PRO A 292 -0.66 -17.70 4.10
N THR A 293 0.17 -17.84 5.13
CA THR A 293 -0.20 -17.59 6.53
C THR A 293 -0.34 -16.09 6.82
N CYS A 294 0.54 -15.25 6.28
CA CYS A 294 0.43 -13.80 6.40
C CYS A 294 -0.71 -13.22 5.54
N TYR A 295 -0.94 -13.72 4.33
CA TYR A 295 -2.11 -13.33 3.54
C TYR A 295 -3.42 -13.62 4.29
N LYS A 296 -3.58 -14.87 4.77
CA LYS A 296 -4.77 -15.30 5.54
C LYS A 296 -4.96 -14.49 6.82
N GLN A 297 -3.90 -14.02 7.49
CA GLN A 297 -4.03 -13.13 8.67
C GLN A 297 -4.32 -11.67 8.29
N TYR A 298 -3.70 -11.13 7.25
CA TYR A 298 -3.98 -9.77 6.79
C TYR A 298 -5.44 -9.60 6.37
N VAL A 299 -6.00 -10.57 5.62
CA VAL A 299 -7.41 -10.60 5.23
C VAL A 299 -8.33 -10.66 6.45
N LYS A 300 -8.00 -11.50 7.45
CA LYS A 300 -8.75 -11.56 8.73
C LYS A 300 -8.73 -10.24 9.48
N ILE A 301 -7.59 -9.53 9.53
CA ILE A 301 -7.48 -8.21 10.17
C ILE A 301 -8.28 -7.15 9.40
N ALA A 302 -8.14 -7.08 8.07
CA ALA A 302 -8.90 -6.15 7.24
C ALA A 302 -10.42 -6.33 7.42
N TYR A 303 -10.91 -7.57 7.42
CA TYR A 303 -12.30 -7.89 7.69
C TYR A 303 -12.73 -7.54 9.13
N LYS A 304 -11.90 -7.87 10.13
CA LYS A 304 -12.16 -7.62 11.56
C LYS A 304 -12.24 -6.13 11.92
N TYR A 305 -11.70 -5.23 11.09
CA TYR A 305 -11.60 -3.79 11.38
C TYR A 305 -12.11 -2.87 10.25
N HIS A 306 -12.91 -3.38 9.33
CA HIS A 306 -13.45 -2.61 8.18
C HIS A 306 -14.25 -1.35 8.61
N ASP A 307 -14.88 -1.37 9.78
CA ASP A 307 -15.58 -0.24 10.42
C ASP A 307 -14.67 0.93 10.82
N ILE A 308 -13.36 0.71 11.01
CA ILE A 308 -12.39 1.77 11.33
C ILE A 308 -11.33 2.01 10.26
N ILE A 309 -11.05 1.04 9.38
CA ILE A 309 -10.07 1.21 8.29
C ILE A 309 -10.73 1.97 7.13
N LEU A 310 -10.25 3.18 6.87
CA LEU A 310 -10.72 4.06 5.81
C LEU A 310 -10.09 3.74 4.44
N GLY A 311 -9.02 2.95 4.40
CA GLY A 311 -8.32 2.59 3.18
C GLY A 311 -6.94 1.96 3.43
N HIS A 312 -6.48 1.22 2.43
CA HIS A 312 -5.15 0.61 2.39
C HIS A 312 -4.38 1.13 1.17
N PHE A 313 -3.08 1.45 1.33
CA PHE A 313 -2.25 2.11 0.31
C PHE A 313 -0.88 1.47 0.16
N PHE A 314 -0.48 1.17 -1.08
CA PHE A 314 0.77 0.49 -1.42
C PHE A 314 1.41 1.03 -2.71
N GLY A 315 2.67 0.65 -2.94
CA GLY A 315 3.47 0.99 -4.14
C GLY A 315 3.91 -0.29 -4.87
N HIS A 316 5.21 -0.42 -5.13
CA HIS A 316 5.91 -1.62 -5.62
C HIS A 316 5.60 -2.03 -7.07
N SER A 317 4.33 -2.17 -7.45
CA SER A 317 3.94 -2.61 -8.79
C SER A 317 4.04 -1.51 -9.86
N ASN A 318 4.44 -0.28 -9.50
CA ASN A 318 4.62 0.88 -10.37
C ASN A 318 3.39 1.31 -11.23
N MET A 319 2.25 0.64 -11.09
CA MET A 319 1.05 0.77 -11.95
C MET A 319 -0.17 1.34 -11.20
N ASP A 320 -0.93 2.22 -11.85
CA ASP A 320 -2.18 2.78 -11.30
C ASP A 320 -3.31 1.73 -11.28
N HIS A 321 -3.64 1.18 -10.13
CA HIS A 321 -4.82 0.34 -10.00
C HIS A 321 -5.29 0.19 -8.55
N PHE A 322 -6.36 -0.55 -8.40
CA PHE A 322 -6.88 -1.04 -7.13
C PHE A 322 -7.21 -2.53 -7.29
N PHE A 323 -7.32 -3.26 -6.18
CA PHE A 323 -7.95 -4.57 -6.15
C PHE A 323 -8.67 -4.77 -4.82
N PHE A 324 -9.34 -5.90 -4.65
CA PHE A 324 -10.09 -6.23 -3.44
C PHE A 324 -9.49 -7.44 -2.75
N ILE A 325 -9.58 -7.48 -1.43
CA ILE A 325 -9.42 -8.71 -0.64
C ILE A 325 -10.69 -8.99 0.15
N SER A 326 -11.02 -10.26 0.34
CA SER A 326 -12.22 -10.73 1.03
C SER A 326 -11.92 -12.05 1.75
N PRO A 327 -12.50 -12.34 2.93
CA PRO A 327 -12.42 -13.67 3.53
C PRO A 327 -13.28 -14.66 2.74
N LYS A 328 -12.68 -15.72 2.18
CA LYS A 328 -13.39 -16.80 1.48
C LYS A 328 -14.58 -17.30 2.31
N ARG A 329 -15.75 -17.39 1.68
CA ARG A 329 -17.02 -17.70 2.34
C ARG A 329 -17.46 -19.14 2.05
N LYS A 330 -17.17 -20.11 2.93
CA LYS A 330 -17.96 -21.35 2.96
C LYS A 330 -19.42 -20.97 3.26
N ARG A 331 -20.30 -21.06 2.26
CA ARG A 331 -21.75 -20.94 2.42
C ARG A 331 -22.28 -22.28 2.95
N ARG A 332 -23.32 -22.26 3.79
CA ARG A 332 -23.89 -23.47 4.41
C ARG A 332 -24.76 -24.32 3.47
N THR A 333 -24.79 -23.97 2.19
CA THR A 333 -25.27 -24.74 1.05
C THR A 333 -24.33 -24.38 -0.10
N MET A 334 -23.64 -25.36 -0.67
CA MET A 334 -22.78 -25.19 -1.84
C MET A 334 -23.53 -25.79 -3.03
N ASP A 335 -24.00 -24.92 -3.93
CA ASP A 335 -24.49 -25.33 -5.24
C ASP A 335 -23.27 -25.51 -6.16
N HIS A 336 -23.28 -26.44 -7.13
CA HIS A 336 -22.08 -26.77 -7.92
C HIS A 336 -21.45 -25.58 -8.66
N GLU A 337 -22.23 -24.54 -9.03
CA GLU A 337 -21.70 -23.31 -9.63
C GLU A 337 -20.77 -22.54 -8.66
N ASP A 338 -21.12 -22.48 -7.36
CA ASP A 338 -20.31 -21.81 -6.33
C ASP A 338 -18.99 -22.60 -6.07
N MET A 339 -18.94 -23.92 -6.32
CA MET A 339 -17.68 -24.69 -6.23
C MET A 339 -16.73 -24.35 -7.39
N ILE A 340 -17.24 -24.42 -8.62
CA ILE A 340 -16.47 -24.10 -9.83
C ILE A 340 -15.94 -22.66 -9.76
N GLU A 341 -16.71 -21.69 -9.26
CA GLU A 341 -16.22 -20.30 -9.10
C GLU A 341 -15.11 -20.18 -8.03
N ASN A 342 -15.09 -21.03 -6.98
CA ASN A 342 -14.05 -21.01 -5.94
C ASN A 342 -12.78 -21.78 -6.33
N GLU A 343 -12.92 -22.91 -7.01
CA GLU A 343 -11.81 -23.68 -7.60
C GLU A 343 -11.13 -22.86 -8.69
N ILE A 344 -11.92 -22.24 -9.58
CA ILE A 344 -11.40 -21.25 -10.53
C ILE A 344 -10.74 -20.07 -9.79
N GLU A 345 -11.27 -19.54 -8.68
CA GLU A 345 -10.57 -18.48 -7.93
C GLU A 345 -9.21 -18.94 -7.35
N ASP A 346 -9.08 -20.19 -6.89
CA ASP A 346 -7.80 -20.76 -6.45
C ASP A 346 -6.85 -21.07 -7.63
N GLU A 347 -7.31 -21.75 -8.69
CA GLU A 347 -6.54 -22.01 -9.91
C GLU A 347 -6.07 -20.70 -10.57
N ILE A 348 -6.90 -19.67 -10.63
CA ILE A 348 -6.48 -18.33 -11.05
C ILE A 348 -5.38 -17.83 -10.13
N GLU A 349 -5.59 -17.83 -8.81
CA GLU A 349 -4.66 -17.27 -7.82
C GLU A 349 -3.33 -18.03 -7.70
N ASP A 350 -3.21 -19.22 -8.27
CA ASP A 350 -1.98 -20.00 -8.35
C ASP A 350 -1.41 -20.10 -9.81
N GLU A 351 -2.22 -20.04 -10.89
CA GLU A 351 -1.77 -19.58 -12.24
C GLU A 351 -1.13 -18.18 -12.18
N MET A 352 -1.52 -17.36 -11.20
CA MET A 352 -0.91 -16.06 -10.94
C MET A 352 0.59 -16.14 -10.56
N ALA A 353 1.14 -17.31 -10.27
CA ALA A 353 2.42 -17.47 -9.55
C ALA A 353 3.69 -17.06 -10.31
N ASP A 354 3.81 -17.19 -11.63
CA ASP A 354 5.13 -17.13 -12.28
C ASP A 354 5.63 -15.71 -12.63
N ASP A 355 4.78 -14.86 -13.23
CA ASP A 355 5.16 -13.63 -13.96
C ASP A 355 5.71 -12.39 -13.20
N ASP A 356 6.08 -12.45 -11.91
CA ASP A 356 6.50 -11.24 -11.15
C ASP A 356 7.83 -11.40 -10.38
N GLU A 357 8.74 -12.28 -10.83
CA GLU A 357 10.14 -12.20 -10.40
C GLU A 357 10.86 -11.02 -11.08
N HIS A 358 11.50 -10.15 -10.28
CA HIS A 358 12.50 -9.22 -10.80
C HIS A 358 13.69 -9.99 -11.38
N PRO A 359 14.41 -9.45 -12.39
CA PRO A 359 15.33 -10.21 -13.23
C PRO A 359 16.42 -10.91 -12.41
N THR A 360 16.27 -12.23 -12.27
CA THR A 360 17.21 -13.09 -11.56
C THR A 360 18.52 -13.19 -12.33
N LYS A 361 19.62 -12.77 -11.69
CA LYS A 361 20.97 -12.89 -12.23
C LYS A 361 21.42 -14.34 -12.10
N ASN A 362 21.36 -15.09 -13.20
CA ASN A 362 21.99 -16.40 -13.41
C ASN A 362 21.96 -17.36 -12.21
N THR A 363 20.79 -17.93 -11.91
CA THR A 363 20.78 -19.26 -11.29
C THR A 363 21.14 -20.31 -12.35
N SER A 364 22.29 -20.95 -12.15
CA SER A 364 22.58 -22.26 -12.73
C SER A 364 22.13 -23.34 -11.73
N HIS A 365 22.32 -24.62 -12.08
CA HIS A 365 21.70 -25.80 -11.43
C HIS A 365 20.19 -25.93 -11.75
N GLU A 366 19.63 -27.12 -12.00
CA GLU A 366 20.24 -28.43 -12.27
C GLU A 366 19.26 -29.27 -13.09
N LEU A 367 19.73 -30.05 -14.07
CA LEU A 367 18.93 -31.06 -14.75
C LEU A 367 19.66 -32.41 -14.66
N LEU A 368 18.94 -33.41 -14.13
CA LEU A 368 19.43 -34.77 -13.94
C LEU A 368 19.43 -35.53 -15.28
N ASP A 369 20.36 -36.48 -15.43
CA ASP A 369 20.39 -37.44 -16.55
C ASP A 369 19.06 -38.23 -16.66
N PHE A 370 18.59 -38.70 -17.82
CA PHE A 370 19.21 -39.67 -18.75
C PHE A 370 18.35 -39.75 -20.06
N PRO A 371 18.71 -40.55 -21.08
CA PRO A 371 19.74 -40.29 -22.10
C PRO A 371 19.18 -40.27 -23.54
N PHE A 372 19.94 -39.80 -24.55
CA PHE A 372 20.04 -40.55 -25.84
C PHE A 372 21.22 -40.12 -26.73
N SER A 373 21.98 -41.13 -27.17
CA SER A 373 22.85 -41.25 -28.35
C SER A 373 23.26 -40.00 -29.18
N VAL A 374 24.56 -39.70 -29.18
CA VAL A 374 25.25 -38.80 -30.13
C VAL A 374 25.53 -39.52 -31.46
N PRO A 375 25.48 -38.80 -32.61
CA PRO A 375 26.60 -38.87 -33.57
C PRO A 375 27.15 -37.48 -33.92
N GLU A 376 28.47 -37.39 -34.08
CA GLU A 376 29.19 -36.16 -34.43
C GLU A 376 29.06 -35.81 -35.92
N ASN A 377 28.94 -34.53 -36.27
CA ASN A 377 29.91 -33.89 -37.17
C ASN A 377 29.79 -32.36 -37.36
N ASN A 378 30.91 -31.78 -37.81
CA ASN A 378 31.08 -30.54 -38.58
C ASN A 378 30.59 -29.20 -38.00
N THR A 379 31.60 -28.48 -37.49
CA THR A 379 31.77 -27.02 -37.50
C THR A 379 30.91 -26.20 -38.50
N SER A 380 30.23 -25.17 -37.99
CA SER A 380 30.19 -23.86 -38.65
C SER A 380 30.10 -22.75 -37.61
N VAL A 381 30.65 -21.56 -37.92
CA VAL A 381 30.59 -20.41 -37.01
C VAL A 381 29.26 -19.68 -37.23
N SER A 382 28.30 -19.89 -36.34
CA SER A 382 27.10 -19.07 -36.23
C SER A 382 27.27 -18.01 -35.14
N ALA A 383 26.71 -16.82 -35.36
CA ALA A 383 26.87 -15.71 -34.43
C ALA A 383 26.06 -15.93 -33.14
N PHE A 384 26.63 -15.56 -31.98
CA PHE A 384 25.88 -15.36 -30.73
C PHE A 384 24.84 -14.25 -30.93
N THR A 385 23.63 -14.61 -31.34
CA THR A 385 22.49 -13.70 -31.37
C THR A 385 21.86 -13.61 -29.99
N ASP A 386 22.62 -13.09 -29.03
CA ASP A 386 22.17 -12.83 -27.65
C ASP A 386 21.13 -11.71 -27.64
N LYS A 387 19.89 -12.10 -27.96
CA LYS A 387 18.67 -11.36 -27.66
C LYS A 387 18.54 -11.30 -26.14
N VAL A 388 19.18 -10.30 -25.53
CA VAL A 388 18.96 -9.97 -24.12
C VAL A 388 17.50 -9.60 -23.96
N SER A 389 16.73 -10.53 -23.38
CA SER A 389 15.34 -10.31 -23.06
C SER A 389 15.25 -9.30 -21.94
N THR A 390 14.69 -8.13 -22.24
CA THR A 390 14.16 -7.23 -21.22
C THR A 390 12.79 -7.75 -20.80
N THR A 391 12.79 -8.61 -19.78
CA THR A 391 11.61 -9.07 -19.03
C THR A 391 11.02 -7.94 -18.20
N VAL A 392 10.57 -6.89 -18.89
CA VAL A 392 9.54 -5.99 -18.36
C VAL A 392 8.23 -6.76 -18.44
N TYR A 393 7.59 -6.93 -17.28
CA TYR A 393 6.24 -7.46 -17.01
C TYR A 393 5.44 -7.97 -18.21
N ASN A 394 4.87 -9.18 -18.10
CA ASN A 394 3.79 -9.64 -18.97
C ASN A 394 2.51 -8.83 -18.72
N LEU A 395 2.53 -7.57 -19.17
CA LEU A 395 1.52 -6.55 -18.93
C LEU A 395 0.16 -6.99 -19.49
N ASN A 396 0.16 -7.78 -20.56
CA ASN A 396 -1.05 -8.42 -21.09
C ASN A 396 -1.64 -9.38 -20.05
N HIS A 397 -0.86 -10.35 -19.56
CA HIS A 397 -1.34 -11.30 -18.54
C HIS A 397 -1.78 -10.60 -17.25
N TYR A 398 -1.02 -9.61 -16.79
CA TYR A 398 -1.35 -8.77 -15.63
C TYR A 398 -2.69 -8.04 -15.80
N ILE A 399 -2.91 -7.41 -16.97
CA ILE A 399 -4.18 -6.76 -17.34
C ILE A 399 -5.32 -7.77 -17.34
N HIS A 400 -5.12 -8.93 -17.97
CA HIS A 400 -6.14 -9.97 -18.06
C HIS A 400 -6.55 -10.49 -16.66
N ARG A 401 -5.58 -10.78 -15.79
CA ARG A 401 -5.81 -11.18 -14.38
C ARG A 401 -6.53 -10.10 -13.57
N LEU A 402 -6.17 -8.82 -13.73
CA LEU A 402 -6.83 -7.72 -13.04
C LEU A 402 -8.29 -7.53 -13.49
N PHE A 403 -8.59 -7.73 -14.78
CA PHE A 403 -9.97 -7.72 -15.27
C PHE A 403 -10.76 -8.96 -14.83
N ARG A 404 -10.14 -10.16 -14.84
CA ARG A 404 -10.71 -11.41 -14.31
C ARG A 404 -11.09 -11.26 -12.82
N HIS A 405 -10.25 -10.60 -12.02
CA HIS A 405 -10.57 -10.23 -10.62
C HIS A 405 -11.77 -9.29 -10.49
N TYR A 406 -11.94 -8.31 -11.40
CA TYR A 406 -13.15 -7.47 -11.41
C TYR A 406 -14.43 -8.22 -11.87
N GLU A 407 -14.27 -9.40 -12.48
CA GLU A 407 -15.36 -10.29 -12.92
C GLU A 407 -15.82 -11.23 -11.79
N THR A 408 -14.95 -11.63 -10.85
CA THR A 408 -15.32 -12.43 -9.65
C THR A 408 -16.01 -11.61 -8.56
N VAL A 409 -15.63 -10.35 -8.34
CA VAL A 409 -16.28 -9.46 -7.35
C VAL A 409 -17.80 -9.42 -7.60
N PRO A 410 -18.71 -9.80 -6.68
CA PRO A 410 -20.12 -9.94 -7.00
C PRO A 410 -20.84 -8.61 -7.27
N SER A 411 -22.09 -8.67 -7.77
CA SER A 411 -22.85 -7.45 -8.09
C SER A 411 -23.18 -6.62 -6.83
N ALA A 412 -23.04 -5.29 -6.91
CA ALA A 412 -23.28 -4.35 -5.80
C ALA A 412 -24.70 -4.38 -5.17
N ARG A 413 -25.67 -5.10 -5.76
CA ARG A 413 -26.99 -5.37 -5.16
C ARG A 413 -27.04 -6.63 -4.28
N ARG A 414 -26.00 -7.46 -4.31
CA ARG A 414 -25.86 -8.72 -3.57
C ARG A 414 -24.67 -8.70 -2.60
N VAL A 415 -23.65 -7.88 -2.86
CA VAL A 415 -22.50 -7.70 -1.96
C VAL A 415 -22.93 -6.99 -0.67
N ARG A 416 -22.30 -7.38 0.45
CA ARG A 416 -22.23 -6.55 1.65
C ARG A 416 -20.84 -5.94 1.68
N ASP A 417 -20.75 -4.62 1.65
CA ASP A 417 -19.46 -3.95 1.39
C ASP A 417 -18.40 -4.28 2.46
N GLY A 418 -18.82 -4.51 3.72
CA GLY A 418 -17.97 -4.97 4.82
C GLY A 418 -17.35 -6.36 4.67
N ASP A 419 -17.77 -7.17 3.69
CA ASP A 419 -17.09 -8.41 3.31
C ASP A 419 -15.88 -8.15 2.38
N TYR A 420 -15.60 -6.90 1.98
CA TYR A 420 -14.50 -6.53 1.06
C TYR A 420 -13.66 -5.35 1.58
N ALA A 421 -12.35 -5.38 1.32
CA ALA A 421 -11.43 -4.26 1.55
C ALA A 421 -10.72 -3.84 0.26
N VAL A 422 -10.66 -2.53 -0.02
CA VAL A 422 -10.03 -1.98 -1.22
C VAL A 422 -8.55 -1.68 -0.96
N ILE A 423 -7.71 -2.26 -1.80
CA ILE A 423 -6.26 -2.09 -1.81
C ILE A 423 -5.90 -1.13 -2.94
N HIS A 424 -5.45 0.09 -2.60
CA HIS A 424 -5.04 1.09 -3.59
C HIS A 424 -3.55 0.96 -3.89
N ILE A 425 -3.19 0.79 -5.17
CA ILE A 425 -1.80 0.77 -5.62
C ILE A 425 -1.51 2.08 -6.35
N ASN A 426 -0.41 2.71 -5.97
CA ASN A 426 0.01 4.01 -6.49
C ASN A 426 1.06 3.84 -7.60
N PRO A 427 0.95 4.55 -8.73
CA PRO A 427 2.03 4.60 -9.70
C PRO A 427 3.23 5.37 -9.13
N SER A 428 4.37 5.21 -9.79
CA SER A 428 5.70 5.51 -9.26
C SER A 428 6.33 6.79 -9.79
N ILE A 429 7.42 7.26 -9.16
CA ILE A 429 8.29 8.29 -9.75
C ILE A 429 9.34 7.68 -10.68
N ILE A 430 9.79 6.43 -10.46
CA ILE A 430 10.69 5.73 -11.38
C ILE A 430 10.10 5.65 -12.82
N PRO A 431 10.87 5.99 -13.86
CA PRO A 431 10.37 6.07 -15.25
C PRO A 431 10.14 4.71 -15.94
N THR A 432 9.76 3.68 -15.18
CA THR A 432 9.15 2.45 -15.73
C THR A 432 7.94 2.80 -16.59
N PHE A 433 7.10 3.71 -16.09
CA PHE A 433 6.06 4.41 -16.85
C PHE A 433 6.34 5.92 -16.86
N PHE A 434 5.33 6.79 -16.90
CA PHE A 434 5.53 8.22 -16.68
C PHE A 434 5.54 8.51 -15.16
N PRO A 435 6.50 9.31 -14.64
CA PRO A 435 6.60 9.64 -13.22
C PRO A 435 5.31 10.26 -12.69
N ALA A 436 4.82 9.77 -11.56
CA ALA A 436 3.45 9.92 -11.12
C ALA A 436 3.29 9.99 -9.59
N LEU A 437 2.29 10.75 -9.13
CA LEU A 437 1.93 10.86 -7.71
C LEU A 437 0.44 11.20 -7.55
N ARG A 438 -0.15 10.87 -6.40
CA ARG A 438 -1.55 11.18 -6.11
C ARG A 438 -1.71 12.19 -4.99
N ILE A 439 -2.66 13.10 -5.19
CA ILE A 439 -3.23 13.89 -4.10
C ILE A 439 -4.64 13.37 -3.85
N PHE A 440 -4.82 12.71 -2.71
CA PHE A 440 -6.11 12.21 -2.24
C PHE A 440 -6.88 13.32 -1.54
N GLN A 441 -8.19 13.29 -1.67
CA GLN A 441 -9.14 14.19 -1.01
C GLN A 441 -10.04 13.40 -0.06
N TYR A 442 -10.29 13.94 1.14
CA TYR A 442 -11.09 13.30 2.18
C TYR A 442 -12.06 14.28 2.85
N ASN A 443 -13.14 13.75 3.41
CA ASN A 443 -14.24 14.54 3.94
C ASN A 443 -13.89 15.18 5.30
N THR A 444 -13.78 16.51 5.33
CA THR A 444 -13.50 17.29 6.54
C THR A 444 -14.77 17.71 7.30
N THR A 445 -15.96 17.41 6.77
CA THR A 445 -17.25 17.79 7.35
C THR A 445 -17.55 16.96 8.59
N LYS A 446 -17.66 17.60 9.75
CA LYS A 446 -18.15 16.97 10.98
C LYS A 446 -19.65 17.19 11.11
N LEU A 447 -20.41 16.11 11.25
CA LEU A 447 -21.80 16.17 11.67
C LEU A 447 -21.84 16.31 13.20
N ASN A 448 -22.56 17.32 13.71
CA ASN A 448 -22.69 17.55 15.15
C ASN A 448 -23.71 16.57 15.77
N THR A 449 -23.32 15.30 15.97
CA THR A 449 -24.05 14.38 16.85
C THR A 449 -23.77 14.73 18.31
N LYS A 450 -24.76 14.60 19.19
CA LYS A 450 -24.67 14.97 20.62
C LYS A 450 -23.92 13.94 21.49
N GLU A 451 -23.15 13.06 20.88
CA GLU A 451 -22.63 11.84 21.51
C GLU A 451 -21.11 11.89 21.78
N GLU A 452 -20.37 12.83 21.17
CA GLU A 452 -18.92 12.98 21.42
C GLU A 452 -18.55 13.53 22.83
N GLU A 453 -19.52 13.87 23.69
CA GLU A 453 -19.25 14.52 24.99
C GLU A 453 -18.74 13.57 26.10
N THR A 454 -18.72 12.25 25.89
CA THR A 454 -18.34 11.25 26.91
C THR A 454 -17.04 10.49 26.64
N ALA A 455 -16.31 10.84 25.58
CA ALA A 455 -15.00 10.23 25.30
C ALA A 455 -13.95 10.67 26.33
N GLU A 456 -13.60 9.78 27.26
CA GLU A 456 -12.49 10.01 28.19
C GLU A 456 -11.20 10.36 27.44
N LYS A 457 -10.43 11.29 27.99
CA LYS A 457 -9.07 11.59 27.53
C LYS A 457 -8.10 10.50 27.98
N VAL A 458 -8.31 9.28 27.49
CA VAL A 458 -7.37 8.16 27.63
C VAL A 458 -6.02 8.63 27.11
N ILE A 459 -4.98 8.45 27.93
CA ILE A 459 -3.65 8.95 27.65
C ILE A 459 -3.14 8.36 26.33
N ASP A 460 -2.59 9.26 25.51
CA ASP A 460 -1.74 9.08 24.33
C ASP A 460 -1.17 7.64 24.09
N PHE A 461 -1.17 7.21 22.82
CA PHE A 461 -0.44 6.02 22.33
C PHE A 461 1.02 5.95 22.83
N HIS A 462 1.59 7.08 23.25
CA HIS A 462 2.92 7.19 23.82
C HIS A 462 3.18 6.49 25.17
N THR A 463 2.18 6.10 25.95
CA THR A 463 2.43 5.58 27.33
C THR A 463 2.36 4.06 27.44
N ASN A 464 1.17 3.45 27.41
CA ASN A 464 0.97 2.05 27.83
C ASN A 464 1.02 1.03 26.69
N MET A 465 1.98 1.11 25.75
CA MET A 465 2.12 0.07 24.70
C MET A 465 3.16 -1.02 25.03
N TYR A 466 3.76 -0.98 26.22
CA TYR A 466 4.72 -2.01 26.66
C TYR A 466 4.18 -2.95 27.72
N ASP A 467 3.48 -2.44 28.73
CA ASP A 467 3.12 -3.23 29.92
C ASP A 467 2.04 -4.27 29.60
N GLU A 468 0.90 -3.84 29.04
CA GLU A 468 -0.17 -4.75 28.56
C GLU A 468 0.32 -5.81 27.56
N VAL A 469 1.37 -5.53 26.78
CA VAL A 469 1.92 -6.47 25.78
C VAL A 469 2.84 -7.50 26.43
N ILE A 470 3.42 -7.22 27.60
CA ILE A 470 4.12 -8.23 28.39
C ILE A 470 3.11 -9.08 29.16
N GLU A 471 2.05 -8.46 29.70
CA GLU A 471 0.98 -9.17 30.42
C GLU A 471 0.20 -10.14 29.50
N GLU A 472 -0.30 -9.70 28.33
CA GLU A 472 -0.95 -10.61 27.37
C GLU A 472 -0.01 -11.76 26.93
N ASN A 473 1.30 -11.52 26.78
CA ASN A 473 2.29 -12.57 26.44
C ASN A 473 2.76 -13.41 27.64
N GLN A 474 2.35 -13.09 28.86
CA GLN A 474 2.56 -13.91 30.07
C GLN A 474 1.33 -14.75 30.38
N GLU A 475 0.12 -14.22 30.18
CA GLU A 475 -1.13 -15.00 30.33
C GLU A 475 -1.24 -16.09 29.25
N ASN A 476 -1.02 -15.78 27.96
CA ASN A 476 -0.98 -16.79 26.90
C ASN A 476 0.11 -17.85 27.13
N LYS A 477 1.18 -17.52 27.88
CA LYS A 477 2.24 -18.48 28.25
C LYS A 477 1.89 -19.43 29.40
N VAL A 478 0.77 -19.18 30.09
CA VAL A 478 0.24 -20.05 31.16
C VAL A 478 -0.93 -20.90 30.64
N GLU A 479 -1.68 -20.41 29.65
CA GLU A 479 -2.74 -21.18 28.99
C GLU A 479 -2.21 -22.22 27.98
N ASP A 480 -1.09 -21.95 27.30
CA ASP A 480 -0.46 -22.88 26.32
C ASP A 480 0.19 -24.15 26.94
N GLU A 481 0.14 -24.36 28.27
CA GLU A 481 0.83 -25.47 28.96
C GLU A 481 -0.08 -26.37 29.85
N TYR A 482 -1.37 -26.57 29.54
CA TYR A 482 -2.11 -27.79 29.97
C TYR A 482 -3.48 -28.07 29.27
N ASP A 483 -3.50 -28.22 27.93
CA ASP A 483 -4.49 -29.12 27.30
C ASP A 483 -3.85 -29.90 26.13
N GLY A 484 -4.06 -31.21 26.14
CA GLY A 484 -3.51 -32.17 25.18
C GLY A 484 -4.55 -33.17 24.71
N SER A 485 -5.77 -32.70 24.40
CA SER A 485 -6.89 -33.55 23.99
C SER A 485 -7.68 -33.00 22.78
N SER A 486 -7.19 -33.28 21.58
CA SER A 486 -7.93 -33.40 20.31
C SER A 486 -9.29 -32.67 20.15
N ASP A 487 -9.26 -31.54 19.44
CA ASP A 487 -10.36 -31.09 18.55
C ASP A 487 -9.75 -30.94 17.14
N ALA A 488 -9.68 -32.06 16.41
CA ALA A 488 -9.11 -32.15 15.07
C ALA A 488 -10.18 -32.60 14.08
N ASP A 489 -11.05 -31.66 13.67
CA ASP A 489 -12.07 -31.90 12.65
C ASP A 489 -11.51 -31.65 11.24
N ASN A 490 -11.67 -32.68 10.42
CA ASN A 490 -11.06 -32.91 9.13
C ASN A 490 -11.21 -31.78 8.10
N TRP A 491 -10.14 -31.58 7.34
CA TRP A 491 -10.22 -31.29 5.91
C TRP A 491 -9.48 -32.46 5.24
N ASP A 492 -10.20 -33.56 4.99
CA ASP A 492 -9.60 -34.73 4.37
C ASP A 492 -9.38 -34.49 2.88
N ASP A 493 -8.24 -34.95 2.40
CA ASP A 493 -8.07 -35.35 1.00
C ASP A 493 -8.77 -36.72 0.81
N GLU A 494 -9.42 -36.95 -0.33
CA GLU A 494 -10.16 -38.19 -0.60
C GLU A 494 -9.22 -39.35 -0.99
N ASP A 495 -9.37 -40.51 -0.34
CA ASP A 495 -8.93 -41.83 -0.79
C ASP A 495 -9.94 -42.87 -0.23
N ASP A 496 -10.42 -43.79 -1.08
CA ASP A 496 -11.52 -44.72 -0.75
C ASP A 496 -11.10 -45.94 0.10
N ASP A 497 -11.98 -46.39 1.02
CA ASP A 497 -12.61 -47.74 0.94
C ASP A 497 -13.61 -48.00 2.11
N GLU A 498 -14.51 -48.98 1.93
CA GLU A 498 -15.65 -49.29 2.80
C GLU A 498 -15.30 -50.22 4.01
N ASP A 499 -15.98 -50.06 5.17
CA ASP A 499 -16.72 -51.18 5.82
C ASP A 499 -17.59 -50.75 7.05
N GLU A 500 -18.49 -51.63 7.51
CA GLU A 500 -19.58 -51.34 8.46
C GLU A 500 -19.29 -51.49 9.99
N LEU A 501 -20.13 -50.79 10.80
CA LEU A 501 -21.06 -51.38 11.81
C LEU A 501 -21.00 -50.92 13.30
N SER A 502 -22.18 -50.52 13.80
CA SER A 502 -22.73 -50.67 15.18
C SER A 502 -22.25 -49.86 16.42
N ASP A 503 -23.00 -48.78 16.68
CA ASP A 503 -23.96 -48.65 17.82
C ASP A 503 -23.50 -48.22 19.25
N VAL A 504 -24.51 -47.77 20.02
CA VAL A 504 -24.59 -47.44 21.46
C VAL A 504 -24.09 -46.06 21.91
N THR A 505 -25.04 -45.17 22.23
CA THR A 505 -24.83 -43.97 23.08
C THR A 505 -25.21 -44.24 24.53
N PRO A 506 -24.77 -43.40 25.49
CA PRO A 506 -25.79 -42.62 26.22
C PRO A 506 -25.37 -41.20 26.65
N ASN A 507 -25.92 -40.22 25.94
CA ASN A 507 -26.54 -38.98 26.47
C ASN A 507 -26.21 -38.53 27.92
N ILE A 508 -25.40 -37.48 28.07
CA ILE A 508 -25.38 -36.59 29.25
C ILE A 508 -25.55 -35.14 28.78
N SER A 509 -26.48 -34.41 29.39
CA SER A 509 -26.91 -33.08 28.93
C SER A 509 -26.19 -31.92 29.63
N ALA A 510 -25.39 -31.17 28.86
CA ALA A 510 -25.00 -29.80 29.20
C ALA A 510 -24.91 -28.97 27.90
N GLN A 511 -25.57 -27.81 27.82
CA GLN A 511 -25.53 -26.96 26.62
C GLN A 511 -24.55 -25.78 26.78
N PRO A 512 -23.52 -25.67 25.92
CA PRO A 512 -22.79 -24.42 25.71
C PRO A 512 -23.67 -23.39 24.96
N SER A 513 -23.50 -22.11 25.27
CA SER A 513 -24.35 -21.05 24.72
C SER A 513 -23.94 -20.64 23.29
N ASN A 514 -24.67 -21.14 22.30
CA ASN A 514 -24.54 -20.78 20.88
C ASN A 514 -24.74 -19.26 20.62
N ASN A 515 -23.66 -18.47 20.57
CA ASN A 515 -23.73 -17.04 20.26
C ASN A 515 -22.57 -16.48 19.41
N ALA A 516 -21.63 -17.31 18.96
CA ALA A 516 -20.41 -16.89 18.27
C ALA A 516 -20.55 -16.60 16.74
N THR A 517 -21.77 -16.62 16.19
CA THR A 517 -22.00 -16.59 14.72
C THR A 517 -22.99 -15.53 14.24
N ARG A 518 -23.43 -14.59 15.07
CA ARG A 518 -24.23 -13.43 14.61
C ARG A 518 -23.34 -12.34 14.00
N SER A 519 -23.59 -12.01 12.74
CA SER A 519 -23.07 -10.80 12.09
C SER A 519 -23.39 -9.58 12.96
N ARG A 520 -22.38 -8.76 13.29
CA ARG A 520 -22.56 -7.58 14.13
C ARG A 520 -23.51 -6.58 13.46
N PRO A 521 -24.26 -5.76 14.24
CA PRO A 521 -25.16 -4.76 13.69
C PRO A 521 -24.47 -3.79 12.73
N HIS A 522 -25.22 -3.32 11.74
CA HIS A 522 -24.78 -2.33 10.76
C HIS A 522 -24.41 -1.03 11.49
N ASP A 523 -23.12 -0.67 11.55
CA ASP A 523 -22.70 0.65 12.02
C ASP A 523 -22.96 1.69 10.92
N PRO A 524 -23.84 2.70 11.11
CA PRO A 524 -24.08 3.74 10.12
C PRO A 524 -22.86 4.65 9.89
N GLN A 525 -21.91 4.67 10.83
CA GLN A 525 -20.66 5.41 10.79
C GLN A 525 -19.46 4.55 10.29
N SER A 526 -19.73 3.36 9.75
CA SER A 526 -18.74 2.55 9.05
C SER A 526 -18.44 3.17 7.68
N PRO A 527 -17.18 3.57 7.41
CA PRO A 527 -16.81 4.30 6.19
C PRO A 527 -16.87 3.43 4.92
N VAL A 528 -17.08 2.13 5.09
CA VAL A 528 -17.22 1.14 4.03
C VAL A 528 -18.58 1.26 3.31
N HIS A 529 -19.60 1.74 4.02
CA HIS A 529 -20.98 1.89 3.50
C HIS A 529 -21.40 3.34 3.24
N SER A 530 -20.78 4.31 3.90
CA SER A 530 -21.21 5.72 3.86
C SER A 530 -20.05 6.71 3.84
N ASN A 531 -20.25 7.81 3.13
CA ASN A 531 -19.33 8.95 3.12
C ASN A 531 -19.50 9.76 4.42
N THR A 532 -18.62 9.54 5.39
CA THR A 532 -18.61 10.15 6.72
C THR A 532 -17.41 11.09 6.88
N PHE A 533 -17.26 11.73 8.04
CA PHE A 533 -16.03 12.43 8.41
C PHE A 533 -14.83 11.49 8.26
N LEU A 534 -13.77 11.99 7.59
CA LEU A 534 -12.56 11.27 7.16
C LEU A 534 -12.72 10.29 5.97
N SER A 535 -13.91 9.99 5.47
CA SER A 535 -14.07 9.14 4.28
C SER A 535 -13.39 9.76 3.04
N LEU A 536 -12.78 8.92 2.20
CA LEU A 536 -12.14 9.32 0.95
C LEU A 536 -13.19 9.79 -0.08
N LEU A 537 -12.97 10.98 -0.66
CA LEU A 537 -13.84 11.61 -1.66
C LEU A 537 -13.35 11.36 -3.09
N GLY A 538 -12.03 11.30 -3.29
CA GLY A 538 -11.44 11.16 -4.61
C GLY A 538 -9.93 11.31 -4.57
N TYR A 539 -9.29 11.28 -5.74
CA TYR A 539 -7.93 11.76 -5.91
C TYR A 539 -7.74 12.42 -7.27
N ALA A 540 -6.72 13.29 -7.34
CA ALA A 540 -6.11 13.74 -8.58
C ALA A 540 -4.82 12.94 -8.82
N GLN A 541 -4.75 12.26 -9.97
CA GLN A 541 -3.54 11.63 -10.45
C GLN A 541 -2.72 12.68 -11.20
N TYR A 542 -1.50 12.92 -10.75
CA TYR A 542 -0.54 13.80 -11.40
C TYR A 542 0.53 12.98 -12.12
N TYR A 543 1.02 13.46 -13.25
CA TYR A 543 2.10 12.81 -14.01
C TYR A 543 3.04 13.80 -14.74
N ILE A 544 4.24 13.34 -15.10
CA ILE A 544 5.13 14.02 -16.05
C ILE A 544 5.21 13.21 -17.36
N ASN A 545 4.76 13.79 -18.46
CA ASN A 545 4.99 13.24 -19.80
C ASN A 545 6.47 13.38 -20.20
N LEU A 546 7.27 12.34 -19.94
CA LEU A 546 8.71 12.36 -20.20
C LEU A 546 9.07 12.43 -21.69
N THR A 547 8.20 12.00 -22.60
CA THR A 547 8.44 12.14 -24.05
C THR A 547 8.48 13.63 -24.42
N LYS A 548 7.41 14.37 -24.08
CA LYS A 548 7.28 15.83 -24.23
C LYS A 548 8.40 16.61 -23.53
N ALA A 549 8.85 16.13 -22.36
CA ALA A 549 9.94 16.74 -21.60
C ALA A 549 11.31 16.52 -22.27
N ASN A 550 11.60 15.32 -22.74
CA ASN A 550 12.88 14.97 -23.37
C ASN A 550 13.03 15.57 -24.79
N GLU A 551 11.93 15.87 -25.48
CA GLU A 551 11.94 16.71 -26.69
C GLU A 551 12.40 18.15 -26.41
N ASN A 552 12.17 18.65 -25.18
CA ASN A 552 12.43 20.02 -24.76
C ASN A 552 13.43 20.07 -23.58
N PRO A 553 14.65 19.50 -23.70
CA PRO A 553 15.53 19.18 -22.57
C PRO A 553 16.09 20.38 -21.79
N ARG A 554 15.86 21.61 -22.27
CA ARG A 554 16.22 22.86 -21.56
C ARG A 554 15.08 23.42 -20.71
N VAL A 555 13.88 22.86 -20.80
CA VAL A 555 12.71 23.25 -20.02
C VAL A 555 12.52 22.21 -18.92
N ARG A 556 12.53 22.66 -17.66
CA ARG A 556 12.19 21.80 -16.52
C ARG A 556 10.72 21.36 -16.66
N PRO A 557 10.41 20.05 -16.66
CA PRO A 557 9.03 19.59 -16.71
C PRO A 557 8.28 19.95 -15.42
N ARG A 558 6.95 19.92 -15.48
CA ARG A 558 6.06 20.07 -14.33
C ARG A 558 5.03 18.95 -14.37
N TYR A 559 4.52 18.58 -13.20
CA TYR A 559 3.41 17.63 -13.14
C TYR A 559 2.14 18.29 -13.70
N GLU A 560 1.51 17.60 -14.64
CA GLU A 560 0.18 17.90 -15.18
C GLU A 560 -0.83 16.91 -14.52
N ILE A 561 -2.11 17.26 -14.45
CA ILE A 561 -3.14 16.29 -14.03
C ILE A 561 -3.34 15.30 -15.18
N GLU A 562 -3.21 14.00 -14.90
CA GLU A 562 -3.61 12.95 -15.84
C GLU A 562 -5.14 12.80 -15.82
N TYR A 563 -5.70 12.53 -14.63
CA TYR A 563 -7.14 12.39 -14.42
C TYR A 563 -7.55 12.67 -12.96
N THR A 564 -8.86 12.71 -12.72
CA THR A 564 -9.45 12.60 -11.37
C THR A 564 -10.51 11.51 -11.35
N THR A 565 -10.64 10.79 -10.23
CA THR A 565 -11.66 9.72 -10.10
C THR A 565 -13.07 10.22 -10.42
N ARG A 566 -13.37 11.45 -10.02
CA ARG A 566 -14.65 12.12 -10.28
C ARG A 566 -14.88 12.41 -11.76
N HIS A 567 -13.91 12.99 -12.48
CA HIS A 567 -14.07 13.32 -13.90
C HIS A 567 -14.05 12.07 -14.79
N ASP A 568 -13.20 11.09 -14.48
CA ASP A 568 -12.91 10.00 -15.41
C ASP A 568 -13.78 8.76 -15.21
N TYR A 569 -14.14 8.46 -13.97
CA TYR A 569 -14.93 7.27 -13.59
C TYR A 569 -16.36 7.61 -13.13
N ASN A 570 -16.64 8.89 -12.84
CA ASN A 570 -17.89 9.39 -12.25
C ASN A 570 -18.12 8.82 -10.83
N MET A 571 -17.13 8.97 -9.97
CA MET A 571 -17.18 8.61 -8.54
C MET A 571 -17.21 9.88 -7.68
N ASP A 572 -18.22 10.03 -6.83
CA ASP A 572 -18.34 11.16 -5.87
C ASP A 572 -17.74 10.83 -4.48
N ASP A 573 -17.44 9.56 -4.23
CA ASP A 573 -16.61 9.08 -3.12
C ASP A 573 -15.78 7.85 -3.53
N LEU A 574 -14.84 7.44 -2.67
CA LEU A 574 -14.03 6.23 -2.82
C LEU A 574 -14.40 5.16 -1.78
N THR A 575 -15.68 5.04 -1.42
CA THR A 575 -16.17 3.93 -0.58
C THR A 575 -15.94 2.58 -1.28
N VAL A 576 -15.93 1.49 -0.49
CA VAL A 576 -15.83 0.12 -1.04
C VAL A 576 -16.94 -0.14 -2.05
N HIS A 577 -18.15 0.35 -1.78
CA HIS A 577 -19.29 0.27 -2.68
C HIS A 577 -19.03 0.95 -4.03
N SER A 578 -18.52 2.20 -4.02
CA SER A 578 -18.18 2.95 -5.25
C SER A 578 -17.10 2.24 -6.07
N TRP A 579 -16.09 1.65 -5.43
CA TRP A 579 -15.08 0.84 -6.12
C TRP A 579 -15.65 -0.45 -6.73
N ILE A 580 -16.53 -1.18 -6.02
CA ILE A 580 -17.22 -2.36 -6.56
C ILE A 580 -18.05 -1.99 -7.79
N GLN A 581 -18.79 -0.87 -7.73
CA GLN A 581 -19.53 -0.37 -8.89
C GLN A 581 -18.62 -0.07 -10.09
N LEU A 582 -17.45 0.55 -9.87
CA LEU A 582 -16.48 0.77 -10.93
C LEU A 582 -15.95 -0.55 -11.50
N ALA A 583 -15.50 -1.48 -10.66
CA ALA A 583 -14.98 -2.79 -11.07
C ALA A 583 -15.99 -3.55 -11.95
N ARG A 584 -17.23 -3.74 -11.48
CA ARG A 584 -18.30 -4.38 -12.28
C ARG A 584 -18.58 -3.67 -13.60
N LYS A 585 -18.48 -2.33 -13.63
CA LYS A 585 -18.70 -1.49 -14.82
C LYS A 585 -17.52 -1.55 -15.78
N VAL A 586 -16.30 -1.81 -15.31
CA VAL A 586 -15.11 -2.06 -16.13
C VAL A 586 -15.17 -3.45 -16.75
N ALA A 587 -15.42 -4.47 -15.92
CA ALA A 587 -15.65 -5.86 -16.31
C ALA A 587 -16.76 -6.00 -17.36
N ARG A 588 -18.01 -5.66 -17.02
CA ARG A 588 -19.19 -5.84 -17.88
C ARG A 588 -19.09 -5.16 -19.25
N ASN A 589 -18.38 -4.03 -19.34
CA ASN A 589 -18.18 -3.32 -20.59
C ASN A 589 -16.97 -3.85 -21.39
N GLY A 590 -16.08 -4.61 -20.75
CA GLY A 590 -14.86 -5.15 -21.31
C GLY A 590 -13.78 -4.11 -21.61
N MET A 591 -12.54 -4.59 -21.71
CA MET A 591 -11.33 -3.81 -22.04
C MET A 591 -11.46 -2.92 -23.29
N LYS A 592 -12.23 -3.35 -24.29
CA LYS A 592 -12.41 -2.64 -25.57
C LYS A 592 -13.41 -1.47 -25.48
N SER A 593 -14.17 -1.32 -24.39
CA SER A 593 -15.08 -0.17 -24.20
C SER A 593 -14.35 1.17 -24.03
N LYS A 594 -15.10 2.28 -23.98
CA LYS A 594 -14.54 3.61 -23.67
C LYS A 594 -13.98 3.67 -22.24
N LEU A 595 -14.64 3.01 -21.28
CA LEU A 595 -14.19 2.96 -19.88
C LEU A 595 -13.00 2.02 -19.70
N GLY A 596 -13.04 0.81 -20.27
CA GLY A 596 -11.91 -0.12 -20.26
C GLY A 596 -10.65 0.53 -20.85
N ARG A 597 -10.78 1.24 -21.98
CA ARG A 597 -9.67 2.02 -22.57
C ARG A 597 -9.15 3.16 -21.69
N LYS A 598 -9.96 3.79 -20.83
CA LYS A 598 -9.48 4.77 -19.84
C LYS A 598 -8.63 4.08 -18.78
N VAL A 599 -9.20 3.08 -18.09
CA VAL A 599 -8.53 2.33 -17.02
C VAL A 599 -7.20 1.72 -17.52
N LEU A 600 -7.19 1.13 -18.72
CA LEU A 600 -5.97 0.58 -19.34
C LEU A 600 -4.93 1.62 -19.77
N ASN A 601 -5.32 2.88 -19.96
CA ASN A 601 -4.37 3.96 -20.22
C ASN A 601 -3.77 4.48 -18.90
N HIS A 602 -4.62 4.69 -17.88
CA HIS A 602 -4.21 5.16 -16.56
C HIS A 602 -3.32 4.15 -15.83
N LEU A 603 -3.59 2.83 -15.96
CA LEU A 603 -2.79 1.73 -15.40
C LEU A 603 -1.28 1.89 -15.64
N ILE A 604 -0.91 2.43 -16.80
CA ILE A 604 0.46 2.66 -17.25
C ILE A 604 0.77 4.15 -17.43
N VAL A 605 0.06 5.03 -16.71
CA VAL A 605 0.23 6.49 -16.68
C VAL A 605 0.33 7.09 -18.09
N GLY A 606 -0.61 6.74 -18.97
CA GLY A 606 -0.69 7.24 -20.34
C GLY A 606 0.40 6.74 -21.32
N THR A 607 1.40 5.98 -20.88
CA THR A 607 2.59 5.57 -21.70
C THR A 607 2.31 4.59 -22.85
N ARG A 608 1.05 4.29 -23.15
CA ARG A 608 0.63 3.22 -24.07
C ARG A 608 1.21 3.31 -25.48
N SER A 609 1.57 4.50 -25.96
CA SER A 609 2.32 4.69 -27.21
C SER A 609 3.76 4.21 -27.08
N VAL A 610 4.46 4.60 -26.02
CA VAL A 610 5.86 4.23 -25.73
C VAL A 610 6.00 2.73 -25.55
N VAL A 611 5.12 2.10 -24.75
CA VAL A 611 5.12 0.64 -24.54
C VAL A 611 4.96 -0.13 -25.85
N LYS A 612 4.05 0.34 -26.74
CA LYS A 612 3.87 -0.26 -28.07
C LYS A 612 5.07 -0.08 -28.99
N GLU A 613 5.71 1.09 -28.97
CA GLU A 613 6.89 1.38 -29.79
C GLU A 613 8.07 0.50 -29.41
N ARG A 614 8.37 0.39 -28.10
CA ARG A 614 9.45 -0.46 -27.58
C ARG A 614 9.21 -1.96 -27.79
N ALA A 615 7.96 -2.42 -27.66
CA ALA A 615 7.62 -3.81 -27.96
C ALA A 615 7.79 -4.13 -29.46
N ALA A 616 7.44 -3.21 -30.36
CA ALA A 616 7.69 -3.35 -31.79
C ALA A 616 9.19 -3.30 -32.17
N GLU A 617 10.04 -2.78 -31.27
CA GLU A 617 11.51 -2.77 -31.40
C GLU A 617 12.19 -4.01 -30.81
N GLY A 618 11.45 -4.87 -30.11
CA GLY A 618 12.01 -5.99 -29.35
C GLY A 618 12.73 -5.57 -28.07
N GLU A 619 12.56 -4.33 -27.61
CA GLU A 619 13.08 -3.82 -26.33
C GLU A 619 12.13 -4.09 -25.14
N LEU A 620 10.97 -4.72 -25.38
CA LEU A 620 10.07 -5.28 -24.37
C LEU A 620 9.54 -6.63 -24.88
N TYR A 621 9.63 -7.69 -24.07
CA TYR A 621 8.97 -8.96 -24.36
C TYR A 621 7.49 -8.91 -23.96
N LEU A 622 6.65 -8.36 -24.84
CA LEU A 622 5.22 -8.64 -24.79
C LEU A 622 4.96 -10.00 -25.43
N GLU A 623 4.57 -10.99 -24.64
CA GLU A 623 4.02 -12.22 -25.21
C GLU A 623 2.77 -11.90 -26.04
N GLY A 624 2.80 -12.38 -27.29
CA GLY A 624 1.92 -11.90 -28.34
C GLY A 624 2.01 -12.73 -29.62
N ASN A 625 2.33 -14.02 -29.50
CA ASN A 625 2.31 -14.97 -30.62
C ASN A 625 1.94 -16.40 -30.18
N ALA A 626 0.97 -16.52 -29.26
CA ALA A 626 0.18 -17.74 -29.18
C ALA A 626 -0.51 -17.97 -30.55
N GLY A 627 -0.45 -19.21 -31.06
CA GLY A 627 -0.84 -19.52 -32.43
C GLY A 627 -2.29 -19.14 -32.73
N VAL A 628 -2.50 -18.33 -33.77
CA VAL A 628 -3.85 -17.90 -34.19
C VAL A 628 -4.63 -19.08 -34.77
N LYS A 629 -5.53 -19.67 -33.98
CA LYS A 629 -6.75 -20.29 -34.53
C LYS A 629 -7.65 -19.19 -35.08
N GLY A 630 -8.21 -19.40 -36.26
CA GLY A 630 -8.91 -18.37 -37.02
C GLY A 630 -10.37 -18.16 -36.56
N PRO A 631 -11.05 -17.11 -37.06
CA PRO A 631 -12.46 -16.84 -36.75
C PRO A 631 -13.48 -17.85 -37.32
N GLY A 632 -13.07 -19.08 -37.63
CA GLY A 632 -13.91 -20.12 -38.25
C GLY A 632 -14.37 -21.23 -37.30
N ASP A 633 -13.67 -21.45 -36.18
CA ASP A 633 -13.75 -22.72 -35.42
C ASP A 633 -14.79 -22.75 -34.29
N TYR A 634 -15.62 -21.70 -34.16
CA TYR A 634 -16.64 -21.57 -33.08
C TYR A 634 -17.99 -21.00 -33.58
N LEU A 635 -18.55 -21.58 -34.64
CA LEU A 635 -19.96 -21.39 -35.02
C LEU A 635 -20.53 -22.74 -35.53
N ARG A 636 -21.66 -23.17 -34.93
CA ARG A 636 -22.39 -24.47 -35.05
C ARG A 636 -22.04 -25.49 -33.96
N GLU A 637 -22.96 -26.32 -33.44
CA GLU A 637 -24.45 -26.43 -33.50
C GLU A 637 -24.80 -27.39 -32.33
N ASP A 638 -25.81 -27.22 -31.46
CA ASP A 638 -26.92 -26.25 -31.33
C ASP A 638 -26.86 -25.55 -29.92
N LEU A 639 -27.73 -24.71 -29.34
CA LEU A 639 -29.18 -24.62 -29.00
C LEU A 639 -29.75 -25.55 -27.89
N TRP A 640 -30.61 -24.93 -27.07
CA TRP A 640 -31.54 -25.43 -26.02
C TRP A 640 -31.03 -25.67 -24.57
N PHE A 641 -31.72 -24.96 -23.66
CA PHE A 641 -31.71 -24.99 -22.17
C PHE A 641 -30.44 -24.51 -21.48
#